data_AF-A0A7G9XZP6-F1
#
_entry.id   AF-A0A7G9XZP6-F1
#
_cell.length_a   1.000
_cell.length_b   1.000
_cell.length_c   1.000
_cell.angle_alpha   90.00
_cell.angle_beta   90.00
_cell.angle_gamma   90.00
#
_symmetry.space_group_name_H-M   'P 1'
#
loop_
_entity.id
_entity.type
_entity.pdbx_description
1 polymer ?
#
loop_
_entity_poly.entity_id
_entity_poly.type
_entity_poly.pdbx_seq_one_letter_code
_entity_poly.pdbx_strand_id
1 'polypeptide(L)'
;MDTTEDVEADTEANNVQVIFMNELQLTVAKAYPKDAGRGMARLDPYILQALQLSPGDIVEIEGRKMTGAKVWRADRQDWGQETIRVDSYVRQNAGTGIGERVKIRRASAKEAEKIVFAPPQGSEVQFGADAEIIVKHQMIKRPIIVGDVVPILTSPSPFGGQMLPLIVTETEPEGLVLVDKRTAIVLLEKPVMGFDSAKGTGITYEDIGGLHEEVKRVREMIELPMRHPEVFHKLGVDPPKGILMHGPPGTGKTLIAKAVANESGAHFLYIAGPEIMGKYYGESEERLRAIFEEAEEKSPSIVFIDEIDSIAPKREEVYGEVERRVVAQLLSLMDGLEDRGQVVVIAATNRVNAIDPALRRPGRFDREVEIGVPGIEDRVEILQIHVRGMPLTEDIDLDEIAEITHGFVGADLSALTKESAMKAIRRYLPEINLDDEEIPQEILDGMTVMKVDVDNALREIEPSAMREVLVEISHVSWDDVGGLDVARQELQEIIEWPLKEPGRFEKMGITPPKGILLYGPPGTGKTLLAKAAASESNANFISVNGPQLLSKWIGESEKAIRETFKKAKQVAPTIIFFDELDALAPVRGADTSKVTDRVLNQLLTEMDGLQSLQEVVVVAATNRPDIVDPALIRPGRFDRLVYAGVPTKSGREEVLMIHTRGMPLSDVNISELAELSEGYVGSDLESLCREAGMLAMREDFDHVEMRHFEEALQKIRPTASADLTDHYQRVQEQFKGGVAKKEQGSYIGYR
;
A
#
# COMPACT_ATOMS: atom_id res chain seq x y z
N MET A 1 2.60 -11.18 65.13
CA MET A 1 2.73 -9.72 65.10
C MET A 1 2.96 -9.35 63.66
N ASP A 2 2.00 -9.07 62.80
CA ASP A 2 0.53 -8.99 62.74
C ASP A 2 0.31 -8.76 61.22
N THR A 3 -0.67 -9.24 60.48
CA THR A 3 -1.95 -9.88 60.71
C THR A 3 -2.35 -10.49 59.35
N THR A 4 -2.99 -11.65 59.41
CA THR A 4 -3.82 -12.22 58.35
C THR A 4 -4.99 -11.28 58.01
N GLU A 5 -5.06 -10.82 56.76
CA GLU A 5 -6.28 -10.28 56.13
C GLU A 5 -6.36 -10.80 54.69
N ASP A 6 -7.37 -11.64 54.46
CA ASP A 6 -8.21 -11.78 53.28
C ASP A 6 -7.61 -12.22 51.93
N VAL A 7 -7.63 -13.55 51.72
CA VAL A 7 -7.62 -14.22 50.39
C VAL A 7 -9.03 -14.77 50.09
N GLU A 8 -10.06 -13.96 50.31
CA GLU A 8 -11.46 -14.26 49.95
C GLU A 8 -12.13 -13.04 49.30
N ALA A 9 -11.66 -12.64 48.11
CA ALA A 9 -12.41 -11.74 47.24
C ALA A 9 -11.83 -11.81 45.81
N ASP A 10 -12.25 -12.81 45.03
CA ASP A 10 -12.24 -12.72 43.55
C ASP A 10 -13.14 -13.81 42.93
N THR A 11 -14.31 -14.00 43.56
CA THR A 11 -15.47 -14.62 42.91
C THR A 11 -16.64 -13.62 42.93
N GLU A 12 -16.36 -12.38 42.56
CA GLU A 12 -17.41 -11.50 42.06
C GLU A 12 -17.77 -12.00 40.67
N ALA A 13 -18.76 -12.89 40.65
CA ALA A 13 -19.62 -13.08 39.49
C ALA A 13 -19.98 -11.69 38.95
N ASN A 14 -19.46 -11.36 37.76
CA ASN A 14 -19.97 -10.31 36.90
C ASN A 14 -21.42 -10.65 36.53
N ASN A 15 -22.32 -10.48 37.49
CA ASN A 15 -23.74 -10.28 37.27
C ASN A 15 -23.87 -8.91 36.62
N VAL A 16 -23.57 -8.86 35.32
CA VAL A 16 -24.07 -7.79 34.47
C VAL A 16 -25.59 -7.90 34.56
N GLN A 17 -26.22 -7.05 35.36
CA GLN A 17 -27.66 -6.86 35.33
C GLN A 17 -28.00 -6.49 33.89
N VAL A 18 -28.51 -7.45 33.11
CA VAL A 18 -29.00 -7.19 31.75
C VAL A 18 -30.28 -6.38 31.90
N ILE A 19 -30.14 -5.06 31.86
CA ILE A 19 -31.27 -4.15 31.80
C ILE A 19 -31.90 -4.35 30.42
N PHE A 20 -33.07 -4.97 30.38
CA PHE A 20 -33.84 -5.08 29.14
C PHE A 20 -34.36 -3.70 28.76
N MET A 21 -33.93 -3.21 27.59
CA MET A 21 -34.32 -1.91 27.07
C MET A 21 -35.10 -2.12 25.77
N ASN A 22 -36.21 -1.42 25.59
CA ASN A 22 -37.01 -1.48 24.37
C ASN A 22 -36.42 -0.62 23.24
N GLU A 23 -35.58 0.34 23.59
CA GLU A 23 -34.89 1.23 22.67
C GLU A 23 -33.47 1.50 23.15
N LEU A 24 -32.54 1.65 22.21
CA LEU A 24 -31.14 1.93 22.52
C LEU A 24 -30.59 2.95 21.53
N GLN A 25 -29.74 3.85 22.02
CA GLN A 25 -29.03 4.81 21.16
C GLN A 25 -27.64 4.28 20.86
N LEU A 26 -27.32 4.12 19.58
CA LEU A 26 -26.01 3.66 19.13
C LEU A 26 -25.37 4.67 18.20
N THR A 27 -24.04 4.65 18.16
CA THR A 27 -23.27 5.49 17.25
C THR A 27 -23.09 4.77 15.91
N VAL A 28 -23.40 5.44 14.80
CA VAL A 28 -23.29 4.87 13.46
C VAL A 28 -21.82 4.73 13.04
N ALA A 29 -21.44 3.55 12.59
CA ALA A 29 -20.12 3.21 12.08
C ALA A 29 -20.19 2.64 10.66
N LYS A 30 -19.04 2.63 9.96
CA LYS A 30 -18.88 2.13 8.59
C LYS A 30 -19.14 0.61 8.53
N ALA A 31 -19.95 0.16 7.56
CA ALA A 31 -20.11 -1.26 7.26
C ALA A 31 -18.79 -1.90 6.79
N TYR A 32 -18.66 -3.21 6.97
CA TYR A 32 -17.54 -3.93 6.36
C TYR A 32 -17.69 -3.94 4.84
N PRO A 33 -16.59 -3.97 4.08
CA PRO A 33 -16.64 -3.96 2.62
C PRO A 33 -17.54 -5.05 2.00
N LYS A 34 -17.60 -6.23 2.64
CA LYS A 34 -18.42 -7.39 2.23
C LYS A 34 -19.93 -7.23 2.45
N ASP A 35 -20.35 -6.31 3.31
CA ASP A 35 -21.76 -6.12 3.70
C ASP A 35 -22.42 -4.92 3.00
N ALA A 36 -21.66 -4.13 2.23
CA ALA A 36 -22.13 -2.95 1.52
C ALA A 36 -23.26 -3.28 0.52
N GLY A 37 -24.35 -2.51 0.57
CA GLY A 37 -25.50 -2.65 -0.32
C GLY A 37 -26.47 -3.78 0.02
N ARG A 38 -26.22 -4.57 1.07
CA ARG A 38 -27.08 -5.69 1.50
C ARG A 38 -28.17 -5.30 2.51
N GLY A 39 -28.16 -4.06 3.02
CA GLY A 39 -29.14 -3.62 4.03
C GLY A 39 -28.96 -4.35 5.38
N MET A 40 -27.71 -4.65 5.75
CA MET A 40 -27.36 -5.34 6.98
C MET A 40 -26.89 -4.35 8.05
N ALA A 41 -27.32 -4.58 9.30
CA ALA A 41 -26.88 -3.86 10.48
C ALA A 41 -26.13 -4.82 11.40
N ARG A 42 -24.85 -4.57 11.67
CA ARG A 42 -24.07 -5.38 12.62
C ARG A 42 -24.06 -4.75 13.99
N LEU A 43 -24.38 -5.57 14.99
CA LEU A 43 -24.49 -5.20 16.39
C LEU A 43 -23.65 -6.13 17.27
N ASP A 44 -23.17 -5.57 18.39
CA ASP A 44 -22.49 -6.31 19.46
C ASP A 44 -23.42 -7.37 20.08
N PRO A 45 -22.94 -8.58 20.36
CA PRO A 45 -23.63 -9.56 21.22
C PRO A 45 -24.31 -8.99 22.48
N TYR A 46 -23.69 -8.04 23.19
CA TYR A 46 -24.30 -7.43 24.38
C TYR A 46 -25.56 -6.63 24.04
N ILE A 47 -25.53 -5.88 22.93
CA ILE A 47 -26.66 -5.08 22.42
C ILE A 47 -27.77 -6.00 21.92
N LEU A 48 -27.41 -7.09 21.21
CA LEU A 48 -28.36 -8.10 20.76
C LEU A 48 -29.13 -8.70 21.93
N GLN A 49 -28.43 -8.99 23.04
CA GLN A 49 -29.05 -9.52 24.24
C GLN A 49 -29.94 -8.48 24.94
N ALA A 50 -29.50 -7.22 25.02
CA ALA A 50 -30.26 -6.13 25.64
C ALA A 50 -31.59 -5.85 24.91
N LEU A 51 -31.57 -5.88 23.57
CA LEU A 51 -32.74 -5.68 22.71
C LEU A 51 -33.53 -6.97 22.40
N GLN A 52 -33.10 -8.12 22.93
CA GLN A 52 -33.68 -9.45 22.68
C GLN A 52 -33.78 -9.81 21.18
N LEU A 53 -32.73 -9.47 20.42
CA LEU A 53 -32.62 -9.71 18.99
C LEU A 53 -31.82 -10.97 18.70
N SER A 54 -32.29 -11.77 17.75
CA SER A 54 -31.49 -12.87 17.17
C SER A 54 -30.88 -12.45 15.83
N PRO A 55 -29.73 -13.04 15.42
CA PRO A 55 -29.20 -12.82 14.08
C PRO A 55 -30.24 -13.19 13.02
N GLY A 56 -30.56 -12.26 12.13
CA GLY A 56 -31.61 -12.38 11.13
C GLY A 56 -32.92 -11.66 11.46
N ASP A 57 -33.11 -11.20 12.70
CA ASP A 57 -34.23 -10.32 13.08
C ASP A 57 -34.08 -8.94 12.40
N ILE A 58 -35.18 -8.19 12.38
CA ILE A 58 -35.25 -6.87 11.75
C ILE A 58 -35.27 -5.80 12.83
N VAL A 59 -34.49 -4.75 12.61
CA VAL A 59 -34.50 -3.55 13.43
C VAL A 59 -34.98 -2.36 12.63
N GLU A 60 -35.68 -1.49 13.33
CA GLU A 60 -36.04 -0.16 12.85
C GLU A 60 -34.99 0.82 13.36
N ILE A 61 -34.46 1.61 12.45
CA ILE A 61 -33.42 2.62 12.68
C ILE A 61 -34.07 3.99 12.50
N GLU A 62 -34.15 4.74 13.60
CA GLU A 62 -34.71 6.08 13.68
C GLU A 62 -33.57 7.11 13.71
N GLY A 63 -33.39 7.80 12.58
CA GLY A 63 -32.50 8.94 12.42
C GLY A 63 -33.28 10.24 12.21
N ARG A 64 -33.04 10.92 11.09
CA ARG A 64 -33.92 12.01 10.59
C ARG A 64 -35.15 11.44 9.87
N LYS A 65 -34.96 10.26 9.29
CA LYS A 65 -35.99 9.43 8.65
C LYS A 65 -35.96 8.06 9.30
N MET A 66 -37.05 7.32 9.12
CA MET A 66 -37.19 5.95 9.59
C MET A 66 -36.80 5.00 8.47
N THR A 67 -36.02 3.96 8.77
CA THR A 67 -35.72 2.88 7.82
C THR A 67 -35.53 1.55 8.57
N GLY A 68 -35.42 0.45 7.85
CA GLY A 68 -35.22 -0.88 8.43
C GLY A 68 -33.94 -1.56 7.95
N ALA A 69 -33.34 -2.38 8.81
CA ALA A 69 -32.17 -3.17 8.46
C ALA A 69 -32.22 -4.56 9.11
N LYS A 70 -31.53 -5.52 8.49
CA LYS A 70 -31.43 -6.89 9.00
C LYS A 70 -30.24 -7.04 9.93
N VAL A 71 -30.46 -7.59 11.11
CA VAL A 71 -29.45 -7.67 12.16
C VAL A 71 -28.50 -8.85 11.96
N TRP A 72 -27.21 -8.59 12.13
CA TRP A 72 -26.15 -9.60 12.22
C TRP A 72 -25.16 -9.30 13.35
N ARG A 73 -24.30 -10.28 13.65
CA ARG A 73 -23.29 -10.14 14.70
C ARG A 73 -22.09 -9.35 14.17
N ALA A 74 -21.62 -8.39 14.96
CA ALA A 74 -20.35 -7.70 14.73
C ALA A 74 -19.15 -8.62 15.01
N ASP A 75 -18.02 -8.36 14.33
CA ASP A 75 -16.80 -9.11 14.57
C ASP A 75 -16.18 -8.73 15.94
N ARG A 76 -15.29 -9.56 16.47
CA ARG A 76 -14.80 -9.44 17.87
C ARG A 76 -14.15 -8.10 18.20
N GLN A 77 -13.60 -7.40 17.21
CA GLN A 77 -12.91 -6.13 17.39
C GLN A 77 -13.85 -4.98 17.80
N ASP A 78 -15.14 -5.09 17.48
CA ASP A 78 -16.13 -4.03 17.70
C ASP A 78 -16.98 -4.23 18.96
N TRP A 79 -16.68 -5.24 19.76
CA TRP A 79 -17.45 -5.52 20.98
C TRP A 79 -17.18 -4.45 22.05
N GLY A 80 -18.24 -4.00 22.72
CA GLY A 80 -18.20 -3.01 23.80
C GLY A 80 -18.15 -1.54 23.36
N GLN A 81 -18.26 -1.25 22.06
CA GLN A 81 -18.12 0.12 21.54
C GLN A 81 -19.44 0.91 21.40
N GLU A 82 -20.60 0.31 21.71
CA GLU A 82 -21.92 0.92 21.52
C GLU A 82 -22.15 1.46 20.09
N THR A 83 -21.62 0.75 19.09
CA THR A 83 -21.72 1.11 17.68
C THR A 83 -22.68 0.22 16.90
N ILE A 84 -23.27 0.78 15.85
CA ILE A 84 -24.01 0.06 14.82
C ILE A 84 -23.29 0.25 13.49
N ARG A 85 -22.86 -0.84 12.86
CA ARG A 85 -22.29 -0.79 11.51
C ARG A 85 -23.39 -0.98 10.48
N VAL A 86 -23.62 0.02 9.63
CA VAL A 86 -24.64 0.03 8.56
C VAL A 86 -24.04 0.55 7.27
N ASP A 87 -24.57 0.09 6.14
CA ASP A 87 -24.11 0.48 4.81
C ASP A 87 -24.53 1.91 4.42
N SER A 88 -23.94 2.44 3.36
CA SER A 88 -24.18 3.81 2.88
C SER A 88 -25.64 4.06 2.51
N TYR A 89 -26.31 3.06 1.92
CA TYR A 89 -27.72 3.15 1.56
C TYR A 89 -28.64 3.21 2.79
N VAL A 90 -28.43 2.37 3.81
CA VAL A 90 -29.19 2.46 5.07
C VAL A 90 -28.92 3.78 5.78
N ARG A 91 -27.69 4.30 5.75
CA ARG A 91 -27.36 5.64 6.27
C ARG A 91 -28.11 6.75 5.53
N GLN A 92 -28.13 6.72 4.19
CA GLN A 92 -28.87 7.66 3.36
C GLN A 92 -30.37 7.60 3.64
N ASN A 93 -30.92 6.38 3.76
CA ASN A 93 -32.33 6.14 4.04
C ASN A 93 -32.75 6.63 5.43
N ALA A 94 -31.93 6.39 6.46
CA ALA A 94 -32.12 6.92 7.81
C ALA A 94 -31.87 8.44 7.90
N GLY A 95 -31.20 9.01 6.89
CA GLY A 95 -30.76 10.41 6.86
C GLY A 95 -29.71 10.72 7.93
N THR A 96 -28.78 9.79 8.16
CA THR A 96 -27.77 9.87 9.23
C THR A 96 -26.36 9.73 8.67
N GLY A 97 -25.42 10.48 9.23
CA GLY A 97 -23.99 10.37 8.90
C GLY A 97 -23.23 9.43 9.84
N ILE A 98 -22.01 9.07 9.46
CA ILE A 98 -21.09 8.32 10.33
C ILE A 98 -20.79 9.14 11.59
N GLY A 99 -20.77 8.50 12.76
CA GLY A 99 -20.53 9.13 14.06
C GLY A 99 -21.77 9.76 14.70
N GLU A 100 -22.92 9.80 14.03
CA GLU A 100 -24.17 10.24 14.63
C GLU A 100 -24.81 9.16 15.51
N ARG A 101 -25.67 9.59 16.43
CA ARG A 101 -26.45 8.69 17.26
C ARG A 101 -27.81 8.41 16.63
N VAL A 102 -28.13 7.13 16.47
CA VAL A 102 -29.43 6.65 15.98
C VAL A 102 -30.15 5.87 17.06
N LYS A 103 -31.47 5.96 17.08
CA LYS A 103 -32.30 5.13 17.96
C LYS A 103 -32.65 3.84 17.24
N ILE A 104 -32.48 2.72 17.93
CA ILE A 104 -32.76 1.40 17.37
C ILE A 104 -33.83 0.72 18.23
N ARG A 105 -34.81 0.13 17.54
CA ARG A 105 -35.89 -0.64 18.15
C ARG A 105 -36.08 -1.94 17.38
N ARG A 106 -36.53 -2.98 18.08
CA ARG A 106 -36.96 -4.23 17.44
C ARG A 106 -38.24 -3.97 16.66
N ALA A 107 -38.26 -4.37 15.39
CA ALA A 107 -39.43 -4.23 14.53
C ALA A 107 -39.88 -5.56 13.95
N SER A 108 -41.20 -5.74 13.83
CA SER A 108 -41.79 -6.85 13.08
C SER A 108 -42.22 -6.35 11.71
N ALA A 109 -41.43 -6.64 10.67
CA ALA A 109 -41.84 -6.33 9.31
C ALA A 109 -42.95 -7.28 8.85
N LYS A 110 -43.96 -6.74 8.17
CA LYS A 110 -45.01 -7.56 7.53
C LYS A 110 -44.52 -8.04 6.17
N GLU A 111 -45.01 -9.18 5.70
CA GLU A 111 -44.70 -9.66 4.34
C GLU A 111 -45.32 -8.70 3.31
N ALA A 112 -44.53 -8.30 2.31
CA ALA A 112 -44.97 -7.41 1.25
C ALA A 112 -45.81 -8.18 0.21
N GLU A 113 -46.98 -7.67 -0.13
CA GLU A 113 -47.80 -8.17 -1.24
C GLU A 113 -47.34 -7.54 -2.57
N LYS A 114 -47.11 -6.22 -2.56
CA LYS A 114 -46.70 -5.46 -3.73
C LYS A 114 -45.73 -4.33 -3.38
N ILE A 115 -44.70 -4.14 -4.21
CA ILE A 115 -43.72 -3.04 -4.08
C ILE A 115 -43.51 -2.40 -5.45
N VAL A 116 -43.50 -1.07 -5.48
CA VAL A 116 -43.24 -0.29 -6.68
C VAL A 116 -41.88 0.42 -6.54
N PHE A 117 -41.03 0.24 -7.53
CA PHE A 117 -39.74 0.92 -7.61
C PHE A 117 -39.70 1.89 -8.80
N ALA A 118 -38.95 2.97 -8.65
CA ALA A 118 -38.67 3.92 -9.72
C ALA A 118 -37.19 4.33 -9.74
N PRO A 119 -36.62 4.63 -10.90
CA PRO A 119 -35.27 5.19 -11.00
C PRO A 119 -35.23 6.62 -10.45
N PRO A 120 -34.08 7.06 -9.92
CA PRO A 120 -33.89 8.44 -9.47
C PRO A 120 -33.91 9.43 -10.65
N GLN A 121 -34.10 10.70 -10.31
CA GLN A 121 -34.21 11.78 -11.28
C GLN A 121 -32.91 11.95 -12.09
N GLY A 122 -33.01 11.85 -13.42
CA GLY A 122 -31.88 11.97 -14.35
C GLY A 122 -31.37 10.66 -14.96
N SER A 123 -31.92 9.51 -14.56
CA SER A 123 -31.68 8.21 -15.18
C SER A 123 -32.96 7.65 -15.79
N GLU A 124 -33.05 7.64 -17.12
CA GLU A 124 -34.04 6.81 -17.83
C GLU A 124 -33.43 5.43 -18.02
N VAL A 125 -34.10 4.40 -17.50
CA VAL A 125 -33.62 3.02 -17.57
C VAL A 125 -34.66 2.20 -18.33
N GLN A 126 -34.21 1.59 -19.43
CA GLN A 126 -35.00 0.56 -20.10
C GLN A 126 -34.74 -0.76 -19.40
N PHE A 127 -35.75 -1.25 -18.68
CA PHE A 127 -35.70 -2.54 -18.03
C PHE A 127 -35.98 -3.64 -19.06
N GLY A 128 -35.11 -4.63 -19.17
CA GLY A 128 -35.37 -5.84 -19.97
C GLY A 128 -36.49 -6.70 -19.35
N ALA A 129 -37.02 -7.65 -20.13
CA ALA A 129 -38.16 -8.48 -19.72
C ALA A 129 -37.93 -9.26 -18.40
N ASP A 130 -36.67 -9.54 -18.05
CA ASP A 130 -36.29 -10.30 -16.84
C ASP A 130 -35.84 -9.42 -15.66
N ALA A 131 -35.85 -8.09 -15.81
CA ALA A 131 -35.37 -7.19 -14.76
C ALA A 131 -36.14 -7.37 -13.44
N GLU A 132 -37.46 -7.57 -13.50
CA GLU A 132 -38.30 -7.82 -12.34
C GLU A 132 -37.85 -9.06 -11.55
N ILE A 133 -37.41 -10.10 -12.24
CA ILE A 133 -36.95 -11.35 -11.62
C ILE A 133 -35.60 -11.14 -10.93
N ILE A 134 -34.68 -10.39 -11.57
CA ILE A 134 -33.36 -10.07 -11.01
C ILE A 134 -33.51 -9.21 -9.75
N VAL A 135 -34.32 -8.14 -9.82
CA VAL A 135 -34.63 -7.29 -8.67
C VAL A 135 -35.22 -8.12 -7.54
N LYS A 136 -36.17 -9.01 -7.86
CA LYS A 136 -36.80 -9.87 -6.87
C LYS A 136 -35.80 -10.77 -6.17
N HIS A 137 -34.92 -11.45 -6.90
CA HIS A 137 -33.91 -12.32 -6.30
C HIS A 137 -32.96 -11.57 -5.37
N GLN A 138 -32.53 -10.37 -5.74
CA GLN A 138 -31.62 -9.57 -4.91
C GLN A 138 -32.30 -9.00 -3.65
N MET A 139 -33.61 -8.77 -3.70
CA MET A 139 -34.35 -8.13 -2.60
C MET A 139 -34.97 -9.10 -1.60
N ILE A 140 -34.94 -10.41 -1.84
CA ILE A 140 -35.51 -11.42 -0.93
C ILE A 140 -35.00 -11.24 0.50
N LYS A 141 -35.95 -11.21 1.46
CA LYS A 141 -35.72 -11.03 2.90
C LYS A 141 -35.05 -9.70 3.28
N ARG A 142 -35.09 -8.69 2.41
CA ARG A 142 -34.66 -7.33 2.73
C ARG A 142 -35.83 -6.52 3.32
N PRO A 143 -35.63 -5.84 4.46
CA PRO A 143 -36.61 -4.89 4.98
C PRO A 143 -36.57 -3.60 4.16
N ILE A 144 -37.75 -3.05 3.82
CA ILE A 144 -37.89 -1.86 2.98
C ILE A 144 -39.03 -0.99 3.52
N ILE A 145 -38.87 0.33 3.45
CA ILE A 145 -39.94 1.31 3.67
C ILE A 145 -40.11 2.24 2.45
N VAL A 146 -41.27 2.89 2.34
CA VAL A 146 -41.52 3.89 1.29
C VAL A 146 -40.52 5.04 1.40
N GLY A 147 -39.89 5.38 0.29
CA GLY A 147 -38.86 6.43 0.19
C GLY A 147 -37.43 5.92 0.36
N ASP A 148 -37.22 4.63 0.64
CA ASP A 148 -35.88 4.04 0.69
C ASP A 148 -35.24 3.98 -0.70
N VAL A 149 -33.93 4.26 -0.73
CA VAL A 149 -33.05 4.02 -1.88
C VAL A 149 -32.39 2.67 -1.70
N VAL A 150 -32.46 1.84 -2.74
CA VAL A 150 -31.98 0.46 -2.71
C VAL A 150 -31.12 0.18 -3.94
N PRO A 151 -29.87 -0.30 -3.77
CA PRO A 151 -29.01 -0.64 -4.90
C PRO A 151 -29.41 -1.98 -5.50
N ILE A 152 -29.44 -2.03 -6.83
CA ILE A 152 -29.63 -3.25 -7.60
C ILE A 152 -28.42 -3.43 -8.50
N LEU A 153 -27.84 -4.61 -8.48
CA LEU A 153 -26.77 -4.97 -9.40
C LEU A 153 -27.40 -5.36 -10.74
N THR A 154 -27.31 -4.49 -11.74
CA THR A 154 -27.80 -4.78 -13.09
C THR A 154 -26.74 -5.56 -13.87
N SER A 155 -27.03 -6.84 -14.15
CA SER A 155 -26.22 -7.83 -14.86
C SER A 155 -24.82 -8.10 -14.27
N PRO A 156 -24.39 -9.36 -14.08
CA PRO A 156 -23.00 -9.70 -13.80
C PRO A 156 -22.15 -9.45 -15.06
N SER A 157 -21.84 -8.19 -15.35
CA SER A 157 -20.86 -7.86 -16.38
C SER A 157 -19.45 -7.99 -15.80
N PRO A 158 -18.49 -8.59 -16.53
CA PRO A 158 -17.09 -8.70 -16.09
C PRO A 158 -16.38 -7.34 -15.92
N PHE A 159 -17.02 -6.23 -16.32
CA PHE A 159 -16.56 -4.86 -16.03
C PHE A 159 -17.05 -4.31 -14.68
N GLY A 160 -17.65 -5.16 -13.84
CA GLY A 160 -18.35 -4.79 -12.62
C GLY A 160 -19.80 -4.44 -12.95
N GLY A 161 -20.74 -5.19 -12.39
CA GLY A 161 -22.16 -4.85 -12.51
C GLY A 161 -22.40 -3.43 -12.02
N GLN A 162 -23.07 -2.61 -12.83
CA GLN A 162 -23.39 -1.25 -12.43
C GLN A 162 -24.46 -1.33 -11.34
N MET A 163 -24.20 -0.71 -10.18
CA MET A 163 -25.23 -0.59 -9.14
C MET A 163 -26.20 0.51 -9.56
N LEU A 164 -27.42 0.10 -9.91
CA LEU A 164 -28.50 1.01 -10.19
C LEU A 164 -29.29 1.25 -8.88
N PRO A 165 -29.25 2.45 -8.30
CA PRO A 165 -30.12 2.81 -7.18
C PRO A 165 -31.57 2.91 -7.68
N LEU A 166 -32.50 2.24 -7.00
CA LEU A 166 -33.94 2.41 -7.19
C LEU A 166 -34.57 2.97 -5.92
N ILE A 167 -35.58 3.82 -6.09
CA ILE A 167 -36.36 4.40 -5.00
C ILE A 167 -37.67 3.64 -4.86
N VAL A 168 -38.03 3.31 -3.63
CA VAL A 168 -39.31 2.66 -3.31
C VAL A 168 -40.39 3.72 -3.22
N THR A 169 -41.37 3.68 -4.11
CA THR A 169 -42.43 4.69 -4.18
C THR A 169 -43.69 4.27 -3.42
N GLU A 170 -43.98 2.97 -3.40
CA GLU A 170 -45.19 2.41 -2.81
C GLU A 170 -44.94 1.00 -2.28
N THR A 171 -45.54 0.68 -1.13
CA THR A 171 -45.50 -0.65 -0.50
C THR A 171 -46.89 -1.04 -0.01
N GLU A 172 -47.33 -2.25 -0.30
CA GLU A 172 -48.57 -2.85 0.22
C GLU A 172 -48.23 -4.04 1.12
N PRO A 173 -48.57 -4.04 2.43
CA PRO A 173 -49.20 -2.96 3.22
C PRO A 173 -48.27 -1.76 3.49
N GLU A 174 -48.83 -0.60 3.84
CA GLU A 174 -48.02 0.58 4.20
C GLU A 174 -47.17 0.35 5.46
N GLY A 175 -45.93 0.83 5.44
CA GLY A 175 -44.98 0.78 6.55
C GLY A 175 -43.76 -0.09 6.23
N LEU A 176 -43.10 -0.60 7.27
CA LEU A 176 -41.93 -1.46 7.13
C LEU A 176 -42.35 -2.87 6.67
N VAL A 177 -41.94 -3.24 5.45
CA VAL A 177 -42.29 -4.52 4.83
C VAL A 177 -41.05 -5.36 4.51
N LEU A 178 -41.23 -6.68 4.48
CA LEU A 178 -40.22 -7.66 4.10
C LEU A 178 -40.56 -8.23 2.72
N VAL A 179 -39.59 -8.20 1.81
CA VAL A 179 -39.77 -8.82 0.48
C VAL A 179 -39.71 -10.34 0.61
N ASP A 180 -40.73 -11.04 0.13
CA ASP A 180 -40.77 -12.50 0.06
C ASP A 180 -40.87 -12.99 -1.40
N LYS A 181 -40.72 -14.29 -1.63
CA LYS A 181 -40.86 -14.92 -2.95
C LYS A 181 -42.23 -14.68 -3.59
N ARG A 182 -43.25 -14.35 -2.80
CA ARG A 182 -44.62 -14.09 -3.29
C ARG A 182 -44.90 -12.62 -3.62
N THR A 183 -44.02 -11.69 -3.24
CA THR A 183 -44.20 -10.25 -3.48
C THR A 183 -44.21 -9.95 -4.98
N ALA A 184 -45.16 -9.14 -5.42
CA ALA A 184 -45.22 -8.59 -6.78
C ALA A 184 -44.36 -7.31 -6.85
N ILE A 185 -43.39 -7.27 -7.75
CA ILE A 185 -42.51 -6.12 -7.96
C ILE A 185 -42.94 -5.42 -9.25
N VAL A 186 -43.13 -4.11 -9.19
CA VAL A 186 -43.44 -3.28 -10.36
C VAL A 186 -42.33 -2.26 -10.54
N LEU A 187 -41.69 -2.25 -11.71
CA LEU A 187 -40.65 -1.28 -12.06
C LEU A 187 -41.24 -0.18 -12.95
N LEU A 188 -41.13 1.07 -12.51
CA LEU A 188 -41.49 2.23 -13.32
C LEU A 188 -40.30 2.66 -14.16
N GLU A 189 -40.52 2.95 -15.45
CA GLU A 189 -39.46 3.41 -16.36
C GLU A 189 -39.14 4.91 -16.18
N LYS A 190 -40.10 5.68 -15.67
CA LYS A 190 -39.98 7.14 -15.54
C LYS A 190 -39.58 7.54 -14.12
N PRO A 191 -38.66 8.52 -13.98
CA PRO A 191 -38.28 9.03 -12.66
C PRO A 191 -39.44 9.78 -12.01
N VAL A 192 -39.51 9.71 -10.67
CA VAL A 192 -40.52 10.41 -9.88
C VAL A 192 -39.94 11.74 -9.37
N MET A 193 -40.71 12.83 -9.53
CA MET A 193 -40.31 14.18 -9.07
C MET A 193 -40.46 14.30 -7.55
N GLY A 194 -39.44 14.87 -6.88
CA GLY A 194 -39.49 15.22 -5.44
C GLY A 194 -38.44 14.55 -4.54
N PHE A 195 -37.57 13.69 -5.08
CA PHE A 195 -36.47 13.05 -4.36
C PHE A 195 -35.11 13.59 -4.85
N ASP A 196 -34.85 14.90 -4.64
CA ASP A 196 -33.63 15.60 -5.10
C ASP A 196 -32.31 15.09 -4.47
N SER A 197 -32.39 14.24 -3.43
CA SER A 197 -31.24 13.79 -2.63
C SER A 197 -30.59 12.49 -3.10
N ALA A 198 -31.13 11.85 -4.15
CA ALA A 198 -30.62 10.57 -4.63
C ALA A 198 -29.76 10.74 -5.90
N LYS A 199 -28.66 11.49 -5.82
CA LYS A 199 -27.52 11.27 -6.74
C LYS A 199 -26.83 9.96 -6.33
N GLY A 200 -27.50 8.83 -6.54
CA GLY A 200 -27.05 7.50 -6.11
C GLY A 200 -25.87 6.93 -6.91
N THR A 201 -25.03 7.78 -7.51
CA THR A 201 -23.84 7.41 -8.28
C THR A 201 -22.55 7.94 -7.65
N GLY A 202 -22.63 8.58 -6.47
CA GLY A 202 -21.47 9.08 -5.75
C GLY A 202 -20.66 7.96 -5.09
N ILE A 203 -19.34 8.00 -5.26
CA ILE A 203 -18.39 7.19 -4.48
C ILE A 203 -18.60 7.47 -3.00
N THR A 204 -18.66 6.43 -2.16
CA THR A 204 -18.85 6.53 -0.70
C THR A 204 -17.59 6.10 0.05
N TYR A 205 -17.56 6.31 1.37
CA TYR A 205 -16.44 5.81 2.19
C TYR A 205 -16.29 4.29 2.16
N GLU A 206 -17.35 3.54 1.84
CA GLU A 206 -17.32 2.08 1.68
C GLU A 206 -16.59 1.63 0.42
N ASP A 207 -16.43 2.52 -0.55
CA ASP A 207 -15.72 2.25 -1.80
C ASP A 207 -14.23 2.62 -1.70
N ILE A 208 -13.77 3.03 -0.52
CA ILE A 208 -12.37 3.28 -0.18
C ILE A 208 -11.90 2.22 0.81
N GLY A 209 -10.85 1.47 0.44
CA GLY A 209 -10.21 0.45 1.26
C GLY A 209 -8.90 0.94 1.88
N GLY A 210 -8.59 0.43 3.07
CA GLY A 210 -7.29 0.58 3.74
C GLY A 210 -7.04 1.89 4.47
N LEU A 211 -7.18 3.04 3.79
CA LEU A 211 -6.79 4.39 4.23
C LEU A 211 -7.63 4.97 5.40
N HIS A 212 -7.83 4.21 6.47
CA HIS A 212 -8.75 4.54 7.57
C HIS A 212 -8.30 5.77 8.34
N GLU A 213 -7.02 5.88 8.67
CA GLU A 213 -6.48 6.99 9.46
C GLU A 213 -6.45 8.28 8.63
N GLU A 214 -6.06 8.19 7.35
CA GLU A 214 -6.05 9.31 6.43
C GLU A 214 -7.47 9.82 6.16
N VAL A 215 -8.41 8.91 5.86
CA VAL A 215 -9.82 9.25 5.67
C VAL A 215 -10.41 9.85 6.94
N LYS A 216 -10.09 9.32 8.12
CA LYS A 216 -10.55 9.87 9.40
C LYS A 216 -10.03 11.29 9.62
N ARG A 217 -8.75 11.55 9.36
CA ARG A 217 -8.16 12.91 9.46
C ARG A 217 -8.83 13.89 8.51
N VAL A 218 -8.97 13.51 7.25
CA VAL A 218 -9.63 14.36 6.23
C VAL A 218 -11.09 14.60 6.60
N ARG A 219 -11.79 13.57 7.09
CA ARG A 219 -13.17 13.66 7.56
C ARG A 219 -13.31 14.64 8.73
N GLU A 220 -12.49 14.50 9.77
CA GLU A 220 -12.54 15.40 10.94
C GLU A 220 -12.27 16.85 10.55
N MET A 221 -11.37 17.09 9.59
CA MET A 221 -11.06 18.44 9.11
C MET A 221 -12.18 19.07 8.27
N ILE A 222 -13.03 18.28 7.61
CA ILE A 222 -14.09 18.79 6.71
C ILE A 222 -15.47 18.74 7.36
N GLU A 223 -15.83 17.61 7.97
CA GLU A 223 -17.15 17.42 8.58
C GLU A 223 -17.32 18.25 9.86
N LEU A 224 -16.28 18.39 10.69
CA LEU A 224 -16.39 19.13 11.95
C LEU A 224 -16.73 20.62 11.71
N PRO A 225 -16.05 21.35 10.81
CA PRO A 225 -16.42 22.74 10.50
C PRO A 225 -17.82 22.88 9.88
N MET A 226 -18.24 21.94 9.04
CA MET A 226 -19.53 22.01 8.35
C MET A 226 -20.72 21.66 9.25
N ARG A 227 -20.58 20.63 10.11
CA ARG A 227 -21.68 20.11 10.93
C ARG A 227 -21.77 20.76 12.30
N HIS A 228 -20.64 21.14 12.90
CA HIS A 228 -20.58 21.75 14.23
C HIS A 228 -19.76 23.05 14.27
N PRO A 229 -20.16 24.12 13.55
CA PRO A 229 -19.47 25.41 13.60
C PRO A 229 -19.37 25.99 15.03
N GLU A 230 -20.34 25.66 15.91
CA GLU A 230 -20.34 26.12 17.30
C GLU A 230 -19.09 25.73 18.10
N VAL A 231 -18.45 24.61 17.76
CA VAL A 231 -17.24 24.12 18.44
C VAL A 231 -16.08 25.08 18.19
N PHE A 232 -15.89 25.49 16.94
CA PHE A 232 -14.84 26.43 16.53
C PHE A 232 -15.10 27.83 17.12
N HIS A 233 -16.35 28.29 17.09
CA HIS A 233 -16.72 29.58 17.69
C HIS A 233 -16.47 29.63 19.20
N LYS A 234 -16.77 28.55 19.92
CA LYS A 234 -16.55 28.49 21.37
C LYS A 234 -15.08 28.43 21.74
N LEU A 235 -14.27 27.73 20.94
CA LEU A 235 -12.83 27.60 21.14
C LEU A 235 -12.05 28.83 20.64
N GLY A 236 -12.66 29.67 19.80
CA GLY A 236 -12.02 30.84 19.21
C GLY A 236 -10.89 30.47 18.24
N VAL A 237 -11.03 29.32 17.57
CA VAL A 237 -10.05 28.79 16.61
C VAL A 237 -10.70 28.78 15.23
N ASP A 238 -9.96 29.23 14.22
CA ASP A 238 -10.44 29.21 12.84
C ASP A 238 -10.41 27.77 12.27
N PRO A 239 -11.42 27.37 11.49
CA PRO A 239 -11.40 26.09 10.81
C PRO A 239 -10.28 26.03 9.77
N PRO A 240 -9.76 24.83 9.44
CA PRO A 240 -8.74 24.68 8.42
C PRO A 240 -9.30 25.08 7.05
N LYS A 241 -8.56 25.92 6.33
CA LYS A 241 -8.98 26.44 5.01
C LYS A 241 -8.53 25.53 3.87
N GLY A 242 -7.39 24.84 4.04
CA GLY A 242 -6.79 24.07 2.98
C GLY A 242 -6.14 22.77 3.43
N ILE A 243 -6.46 21.68 2.73
CA ILE A 243 -5.85 20.37 2.93
C ILE A 243 -5.01 20.02 1.69
N LEU A 244 -3.73 19.76 1.88
CA LEU A 244 -2.82 19.26 0.85
C LEU A 244 -2.60 17.75 1.03
N MET A 245 -3.13 16.96 0.10
CA MET A 245 -2.91 15.52 0.02
C MET A 245 -1.74 15.20 -0.88
N HIS A 246 -0.81 14.37 -0.42
CA HIS A 246 0.34 13.97 -1.22
C HIS A 246 0.71 12.50 -1.08
N GLY A 247 1.45 11.96 -2.05
CA GLY A 247 1.78 10.53 -2.08
C GLY A 247 2.07 10.02 -3.50
N PRO A 248 2.34 8.73 -3.69
CA PRO A 248 2.47 8.13 -5.01
C PRO A 248 1.19 8.28 -5.86
N PRO A 249 1.29 8.26 -7.20
CA PRO A 249 0.13 8.22 -8.07
C PRO A 249 -0.65 6.91 -7.89
N GLY A 250 -1.96 6.94 -8.13
CA GLY A 250 -2.80 5.73 -8.07
C GLY A 250 -3.19 5.25 -6.66
N THR A 251 -2.88 6.02 -5.62
CA THR A 251 -3.28 5.75 -4.22
C THR A 251 -4.72 6.17 -3.89
N GLY A 252 -5.44 6.80 -4.83
CA GLY A 252 -6.86 7.12 -4.66
C GLY A 252 -7.16 8.50 -4.04
N LYS A 253 -6.23 9.45 -4.07
CA LYS A 253 -6.43 10.83 -3.54
C LYS A 253 -7.72 11.49 -4.06
N THR A 254 -7.97 11.37 -5.36
CA THR A 254 -9.17 11.90 -6.03
C THR A 254 -10.44 11.15 -5.58
N LEU A 255 -10.34 9.85 -5.27
CA LEU A 255 -11.46 9.07 -4.75
C LEU A 255 -11.83 9.50 -3.33
N ILE A 256 -10.83 9.77 -2.47
CA ILE A 256 -11.05 10.27 -1.10
C ILE A 256 -11.80 11.59 -1.13
N ALA A 257 -11.35 12.57 -1.93
CA ALA A 257 -12.02 13.86 -2.01
C ALA A 257 -13.47 13.75 -2.50
N LYS A 258 -13.73 12.90 -3.50
CA LYS A 258 -15.09 12.64 -4.00
C LYS A 258 -15.98 11.98 -2.95
N ALA A 259 -15.45 11.01 -2.20
CA ALA A 259 -16.20 10.33 -1.15
C ALA A 259 -16.56 11.26 0.00
N VAL A 260 -15.61 12.09 0.44
CA VAL A 260 -15.84 13.06 1.52
C VAL A 260 -16.90 14.08 1.11
N ALA A 261 -16.89 14.54 -0.14
CA ALA A 261 -17.88 15.50 -0.62
C ALA A 261 -19.29 14.91 -0.73
N ASN A 262 -19.42 13.66 -1.19
CA ASN A 262 -20.71 12.99 -1.26
C ASN A 262 -21.30 12.73 0.13
N GLU A 263 -20.48 12.31 1.11
CA GLU A 263 -21.01 12.02 2.46
C GLU A 263 -21.25 13.30 3.29
N SER A 264 -20.45 14.34 3.11
CA SER A 264 -20.69 15.63 3.77
C SER A 264 -21.90 16.38 3.20
N GLY A 265 -22.37 15.99 2.01
CA GLY A 265 -23.46 16.66 1.30
C GLY A 265 -23.09 18.04 0.76
N ALA A 266 -21.79 18.36 0.71
CA ALA A 266 -21.28 19.63 0.19
C ALA A 266 -21.24 19.65 -1.35
N HIS A 267 -21.35 20.83 -1.95
CA HIS A 267 -21.20 20.97 -3.40
C HIS A 267 -19.74 20.71 -3.82
N PHE A 268 -19.51 19.70 -4.65
CA PHE A 268 -18.17 19.32 -5.11
C PHE A 268 -17.79 20.01 -6.43
N LEU A 269 -16.75 20.83 -6.40
CA LEU A 269 -16.16 21.48 -7.57
C LEU A 269 -14.80 20.84 -7.87
N TYR A 270 -14.69 20.21 -9.03
CA TYR A 270 -13.49 19.52 -9.48
C TYR A 270 -12.68 20.38 -10.44
N ILE A 271 -11.39 20.56 -10.15
CA ILE A 271 -10.43 21.28 -10.99
C ILE A 271 -9.26 20.34 -11.26
N ALA A 272 -9.02 20.02 -12.53
CA ALA A 272 -7.75 19.40 -12.93
C ALA A 272 -6.73 20.50 -13.24
N GLY A 273 -5.55 20.44 -12.64
CA GLY A 273 -4.50 21.44 -12.82
C GLY A 273 -4.20 21.80 -14.29
N PRO A 274 -4.04 20.82 -15.20
CA PRO A 274 -3.82 21.08 -16.62
C PRO A 274 -4.98 21.81 -17.32
N GLU A 275 -6.23 21.63 -16.87
CA GLU A 275 -7.41 22.26 -17.50
C GLU A 275 -7.48 23.76 -17.29
N ILE A 276 -6.84 24.26 -16.23
CA ILE A 276 -6.78 25.69 -15.93
C ILE A 276 -5.79 26.41 -16.84
N MET A 277 -4.76 25.73 -17.37
CA MET A 277 -3.75 26.34 -18.23
C MET A 277 -4.31 26.62 -19.63
N GLY A 278 -4.78 27.86 -19.83
CA GLY A 278 -5.29 28.34 -21.11
C GLY A 278 -4.16 28.78 -22.05
N LYS A 279 -4.44 28.76 -23.36
CA LYS A 279 -3.52 29.31 -24.37
C LYS A 279 -3.57 30.84 -24.40
N TYR A 280 -4.65 31.44 -23.90
CA TYR A 280 -4.90 32.87 -23.97
C TYR A 280 -4.58 33.57 -22.65
N TYR A 281 -4.08 34.81 -22.75
CA TYR A 281 -3.64 35.60 -21.60
C TYR A 281 -4.83 35.96 -20.69
N GLY A 282 -4.74 35.64 -19.39
CA GLY A 282 -5.74 36.00 -18.38
C GLY A 282 -6.92 35.04 -18.25
N GLU A 283 -7.14 34.14 -19.21
CA GLU A 283 -8.23 33.15 -19.19
C GLU A 283 -8.12 32.20 -17.97
N SER A 284 -6.90 31.77 -17.65
CA SER A 284 -6.63 30.93 -16.47
C SER A 284 -6.96 31.62 -15.14
N GLU A 285 -6.73 32.94 -15.05
CA GLU A 285 -6.98 33.73 -13.84
C GLU A 285 -8.48 33.96 -13.64
N GLU A 286 -9.19 34.29 -14.72
CA GLU A 286 -10.64 34.49 -14.72
C GLU A 286 -11.38 33.19 -14.40
N ARG A 287 -10.94 32.07 -14.99
CA ARG A 287 -11.52 30.75 -14.73
C ARG A 287 -11.36 30.33 -13.27
N LEU A 288 -10.18 30.53 -12.67
CA LEU A 288 -9.98 30.28 -11.24
C LEU A 288 -10.90 31.15 -10.37
N ARG A 289 -11.04 32.44 -10.72
CA ARG A 289 -11.92 33.34 -9.97
C ARG A 289 -13.38 32.90 -10.04
N ALA A 290 -13.88 32.57 -11.23
CA ALA A 290 -15.24 32.11 -11.43
C ALA A 290 -15.57 30.84 -10.63
N ILE A 291 -14.63 29.89 -10.53
CA ILE A 291 -14.85 28.66 -9.76
C ILE A 291 -14.91 28.94 -8.26
N PHE A 292 -14.07 29.83 -7.73
CA PHE A 292 -14.12 30.21 -6.32
C PHE A 292 -15.37 31.03 -5.99
N GLU A 293 -15.82 31.91 -6.88
CA GLU A 293 -17.10 32.63 -6.73
C GLU A 293 -18.29 31.65 -6.72
N GLU A 294 -18.32 30.68 -7.63
CA GLU A 294 -19.34 29.61 -7.64
C GLU A 294 -19.31 28.77 -6.34
N ALA A 295 -18.12 28.52 -5.80
CA ALA A 295 -17.95 27.80 -4.53
C ALA A 295 -18.56 28.57 -3.36
N GLU A 296 -18.35 29.89 -3.30
CA GLU A 296 -18.91 30.76 -2.27
C GLU A 296 -20.44 30.88 -2.38
N GLU A 297 -20.96 31.00 -3.61
CA GLU A 297 -22.42 31.07 -3.85
C GLU A 297 -23.14 29.77 -3.45
N LYS A 298 -22.50 28.61 -3.65
CA LYS A 298 -23.08 27.28 -3.39
C LYS A 298 -22.61 26.66 -2.06
N SER A 299 -22.20 27.48 -1.10
CA SER A 299 -21.75 27.05 0.23
C SER A 299 -22.84 26.26 0.99
N PRO A 300 -22.54 25.13 1.66
CA PRO A 300 -21.21 24.51 1.84
C PRO A 300 -20.67 23.82 0.58
N SER A 301 -19.40 24.06 0.26
CA SER A 301 -18.77 23.54 -0.95
C SER A 301 -17.33 23.08 -0.70
N ILE A 302 -16.85 22.17 -1.56
CA ILE A 302 -15.49 21.65 -1.55
C ILE A 302 -14.89 21.90 -2.92
N VAL A 303 -13.79 22.67 -2.94
CA VAL A 303 -12.99 22.91 -4.15
C VAL A 303 -11.84 21.91 -4.16
N PHE A 304 -11.87 20.95 -5.08
CA PHE A 304 -10.80 19.98 -5.25
C PHE A 304 -9.91 20.33 -6.43
N ILE A 305 -8.61 20.51 -6.17
CA ILE A 305 -7.58 20.80 -7.17
C ILE A 305 -6.68 19.57 -7.30
N ASP A 306 -6.82 18.83 -8.39
CA ASP A 306 -5.90 17.74 -8.72
C ASP A 306 -4.66 18.26 -9.44
N GLU A 307 -3.53 17.57 -9.27
CA GLU A 307 -2.23 17.94 -9.85
C GLU A 307 -1.85 19.40 -9.62
N ILE A 308 -1.96 19.88 -8.38
CA ILE A 308 -1.69 21.30 -8.06
C ILE A 308 -0.25 21.74 -8.43
N ASP A 309 0.69 20.80 -8.53
CA ASP A 309 2.05 21.05 -9.00
C ASP A 309 2.12 21.54 -10.45
N SER A 310 1.09 21.29 -11.27
CA SER A 310 1.01 21.85 -12.63
C SER A 310 0.66 23.33 -12.64
N ILE A 311 -0.18 23.79 -11.69
CA ILE A 311 -0.62 25.20 -11.61
C ILE A 311 0.23 26.03 -10.65
N ALA A 312 0.87 25.38 -9.68
CA ALA A 312 1.70 26.04 -8.69
C ALA A 312 3.10 25.47 -8.49
N PRO A 313 3.91 25.39 -9.57
CA PRO A 313 5.31 25.06 -9.47
C PRO A 313 6.14 26.13 -8.72
N LYS A 314 7.32 25.75 -8.23
CA LYS A 314 8.28 26.68 -7.62
C LYS A 314 8.67 27.82 -8.57
N ARG A 315 8.58 29.06 -8.07
CA ARG A 315 8.89 30.29 -8.84
C ARG A 315 10.29 30.32 -9.47
N GLU A 316 11.26 29.66 -8.83
CA GLU A 316 12.65 29.59 -9.28
C GLU A 316 12.84 28.64 -10.49
N GLU A 317 12.02 27.59 -10.59
CA GLU A 317 12.10 26.58 -11.64
C GLU A 317 11.29 26.96 -12.90
N VAL A 318 10.49 28.03 -12.79
CA VAL A 318 9.52 28.45 -13.81
C VAL A 318 10.05 29.62 -14.64
N TYR A 319 10.14 29.42 -15.95
CA TYR A 319 10.51 30.45 -16.92
C TYR A 319 9.31 31.27 -17.44
N GLY A 320 8.07 30.78 -17.27
CA GLY A 320 6.85 31.41 -17.80
C GLY A 320 6.22 32.45 -16.87
N GLU A 321 5.87 33.63 -17.40
CA GLU A 321 5.15 34.68 -16.64
C GLU A 321 3.67 34.34 -16.35
N VAL A 322 3.05 33.48 -17.16
CA VAL A 322 1.64 33.07 -16.98
C VAL A 322 1.50 32.23 -15.71
N GLU A 323 2.35 31.21 -15.54
CA GLU A 323 2.36 30.32 -14.38
C GLU A 323 2.57 31.09 -13.06
N ARG A 324 3.52 32.04 -13.04
CA ARG A 324 3.76 32.88 -11.85
C ARG A 324 2.54 33.71 -11.45
N ARG A 325 1.74 34.16 -12.43
CA ARG A 325 0.51 34.94 -12.17
C ARG A 325 -0.62 34.05 -11.70
N VAL A 326 -0.79 32.86 -12.28
CA VAL A 326 -1.76 31.86 -11.80
C VAL A 326 -1.48 31.50 -10.34
N VAL A 327 -0.21 31.31 -9.96
CA VAL A 327 0.18 31.10 -8.56
C VAL A 327 -0.21 32.29 -7.70
N ALA A 328 0.14 33.51 -8.10
CA ALA A 328 -0.20 34.71 -7.35
C ALA A 328 -1.72 34.87 -7.16
N GLN A 329 -2.50 34.55 -8.20
CA GLN A 329 -3.96 34.59 -8.15
C GLN A 329 -4.52 33.54 -7.19
N LEU A 330 -4.03 32.29 -7.24
CA LEU A 330 -4.44 31.23 -6.31
C LEU A 330 -4.12 31.61 -4.85
N LEU A 331 -2.94 32.18 -4.60
CA LEU A 331 -2.58 32.71 -3.27
C LEU A 331 -3.57 33.78 -2.79
N SER A 332 -3.93 34.71 -3.68
CA SER A 332 -4.87 35.78 -3.36
C SER A 332 -6.29 35.25 -3.10
N LEU A 333 -6.73 34.21 -3.82
CA LEU A 333 -8.04 33.59 -3.60
C LEU A 333 -8.07 32.87 -2.25
N MET A 334 -7.03 32.11 -1.91
CA MET A 334 -6.92 31.43 -0.61
C MET A 334 -6.90 32.40 0.57
N ASP A 335 -6.15 33.51 0.46
CA ASP A 335 -6.10 34.55 1.50
C ASP A 335 -7.42 35.34 1.59
N GLY A 336 -8.18 35.40 0.48
CA GLY A 336 -9.45 36.12 0.36
C GLY A 336 -10.67 35.35 0.85
N LEU A 337 -10.55 34.04 1.10
CA LEU A 337 -11.63 33.22 1.67
C LEU A 337 -11.99 33.72 3.06
N GLU A 338 -13.18 34.30 3.20
CA GLU A 338 -13.72 34.77 4.48
C GLU A 338 -13.88 33.61 5.46
N ASP A 339 -13.59 33.83 6.76
CA ASP A 339 -13.74 32.82 7.83
C ASP A 339 -15.20 32.36 8.05
N ARG A 340 -16.15 32.96 7.32
CA ARG A 340 -17.58 32.64 7.34
C ARG A 340 -18.00 31.68 6.23
N GLY A 341 -17.18 31.49 5.19
CA GLY A 341 -17.45 30.57 4.09
C GLY A 341 -17.22 29.13 4.54
N GLN A 342 -18.23 28.27 4.40
CA GLN A 342 -18.08 26.81 4.58
C GLN A 342 -17.43 26.18 3.34
N VAL A 343 -16.42 26.87 2.79
CA VAL A 343 -15.68 26.47 1.58
C VAL A 343 -14.35 25.91 2.03
N VAL A 344 -14.11 24.63 1.72
CA VAL A 344 -12.84 23.96 2.02
C VAL A 344 -12.11 23.65 0.71
N VAL A 345 -10.83 24.02 0.64
CA VAL A 345 -9.99 23.73 -0.54
C VAL A 345 -9.15 22.49 -0.27
N ILE A 346 -9.26 21.48 -1.13
CA ILE A 346 -8.47 20.27 -1.08
C ILE A 346 -7.58 20.24 -2.32
N ALA A 347 -6.27 20.09 -2.14
CA ALA A 347 -5.33 19.93 -3.25
C ALA A 347 -4.63 18.57 -3.20
N ALA A 348 -4.43 17.96 -4.36
CA ALA A 348 -3.66 16.72 -4.49
C ALA A 348 -2.40 16.95 -5.33
N THR A 349 -1.27 16.41 -4.89
CA THR A 349 -0.02 16.40 -5.68
C THR A 349 0.74 15.10 -5.49
N ASN A 350 1.46 14.66 -6.51
CA ASN A 350 2.42 13.56 -6.38
C ASN A 350 3.79 14.07 -5.88
N ARG A 351 4.04 15.38 -5.98
CA ARG A 351 5.36 15.99 -5.75
C ARG A 351 5.25 17.22 -4.84
N VAL A 352 5.22 16.99 -3.53
CA VAL A 352 5.22 18.09 -2.51
C VAL A 352 6.39 19.06 -2.66
N ASN A 353 7.52 18.58 -3.17
CA ASN A 353 8.70 19.43 -3.36
C ASN A 353 8.62 20.30 -4.62
N ALA A 354 7.67 20.06 -5.52
CA ALA A 354 7.48 20.84 -6.74
C ALA A 354 6.60 22.07 -6.50
N ILE A 355 5.74 22.05 -5.46
CA ILE A 355 4.83 23.15 -5.18
C ILE A 355 5.53 24.37 -4.56
N ASP A 356 4.98 25.57 -4.81
CA ASP A 356 5.44 26.82 -4.19
C ASP A 356 5.34 26.73 -2.64
N PRO A 357 6.44 26.94 -1.89
CA PRO A 357 6.42 26.92 -0.43
C PRO A 357 5.46 27.92 0.21
N ALA A 358 5.06 28.98 -0.50
CA ALA A 358 4.09 29.95 -0.04
C ALA A 358 2.69 29.36 0.13
N LEU A 359 2.33 28.32 -0.63
CA LEU A 359 1.04 27.63 -0.51
C LEU A 359 0.95 26.76 0.76
N ARG A 360 2.09 26.27 1.25
CA ARG A 360 2.20 25.40 2.44
C ARG A 360 2.23 26.17 3.77
N ARG A 361 2.04 27.49 3.72
CA ARG A 361 2.09 28.33 4.93
C ARG A 361 0.74 28.28 5.65
N PRO A 362 0.71 28.38 6.99
CA PRO A 362 -0.52 28.48 7.75
C PRO A 362 -1.43 29.59 7.23
N GLY A 363 -2.74 29.30 7.13
CA GLY A 363 -3.75 30.17 6.52
C GLY A 363 -4.11 29.83 5.06
N ARG A 364 -3.35 28.93 4.42
CA ARG A 364 -3.61 28.40 3.06
C ARG A 364 -3.78 26.89 3.12
N PHE A 365 -2.80 26.10 2.68
CA PHE A 365 -2.73 24.67 3.01
C PHE A 365 -2.03 24.51 4.35
N ASP A 366 -2.81 24.64 5.42
CA ASP A 366 -2.36 24.50 6.80
C ASP A 366 -2.27 23.04 7.26
N ARG A 367 -2.89 22.11 6.51
CA ARG A 367 -2.85 20.68 6.78
C ARG A 367 -2.26 19.91 5.62
N GLU A 368 -1.28 19.07 5.92
CA GLU A 368 -0.68 18.12 4.98
C GLU A 368 -1.07 16.69 5.39
N VAL A 369 -1.58 15.92 4.44
CA VAL A 369 -1.94 14.51 4.62
C VAL A 369 -1.12 13.69 3.63
N GLU A 370 -0.20 12.89 4.16
CA GLU A 370 0.52 11.90 3.37
C GLU A 370 -0.36 10.66 3.18
N ILE A 371 -0.55 10.26 1.93
CA ILE A 371 -1.23 9.04 1.52
C ILE A 371 -0.16 8.09 1.00
N GLY A 372 0.18 7.11 1.83
CA GLY A 372 1.21 6.12 1.56
C GLY A 372 0.77 5.01 0.61
N VAL A 373 1.67 4.05 0.40
CA VAL A 373 1.35 2.77 -0.25
C VAL A 373 0.59 1.90 0.77
N PRO A 374 -0.52 1.23 0.37
CA PRO A 374 -1.31 0.43 1.29
C PRO A 374 -0.54 -0.78 1.85
N GLY A 375 -0.76 -1.09 3.13
CA GLY A 375 -0.25 -2.30 3.80
C GLY A 375 -0.97 -3.58 3.36
N ILE A 376 -0.63 -4.74 3.94
CA ILE A 376 -1.25 -6.02 3.56
C ILE A 376 -2.77 -5.99 3.83
N GLU A 377 -3.18 -5.62 5.03
CA GLU A 377 -4.60 -5.53 5.42
C GLU A 377 -5.37 -4.56 4.52
N ASP A 378 -4.77 -3.40 4.22
CA ASP A 378 -5.33 -2.40 3.32
C ASP A 378 -5.56 -2.94 1.90
N ARG A 379 -4.59 -3.71 1.38
CA ARG A 379 -4.68 -4.32 0.05
C ARG A 379 -5.79 -5.37 -0.01
N VAL A 380 -5.98 -6.16 1.05
CA VAL A 380 -7.10 -7.11 1.15
C VAL A 380 -8.43 -6.37 1.03
N GLU A 381 -8.61 -5.25 1.74
CA GLU A 381 -9.84 -4.46 1.63
C GLU A 381 -10.05 -3.86 0.24
N ILE A 382 -8.99 -3.34 -0.38
CA ILE A 382 -9.05 -2.80 -1.75
C ILE A 382 -9.45 -3.89 -2.74
N LEU A 383 -8.87 -5.09 -2.62
CA LEU A 383 -9.22 -6.25 -3.43
C LEU A 383 -10.69 -6.67 -3.20
N GLN A 384 -11.14 -6.72 -1.95
CA GLN A 384 -12.53 -7.02 -1.61
C GLN A 384 -13.50 -6.05 -2.29
N ILE A 385 -13.17 -4.74 -2.31
CA ILE A 385 -13.98 -3.71 -2.98
C ILE A 385 -14.06 -3.97 -4.49
N HIS A 386 -12.92 -4.18 -5.14
CA HIS A 386 -12.90 -4.39 -6.58
C HIS A 386 -13.62 -5.67 -6.99
N VAL A 387 -13.58 -6.71 -6.16
CA VAL A 387 -14.16 -8.02 -6.45
C VAL A 387 -15.65 -8.15 -6.09
N ARG A 388 -16.28 -7.16 -5.43
CA ARG A 388 -17.69 -7.21 -5.00
C ARG A 388 -18.70 -7.67 -6.07
N GLY A 389 -18.43 -7.37 -7.35
CA GLY A 389 -19.28 -7.72 -8.48
C GLY A 389 -18.73 -8.81 -9.41
N MET A 390 -17.60 -9.43 -9.05
CA MET A 390 -16.92 -10.43 -9.88
C MET A 390 -17.17 -11.85 -9.36
N PRO A 391 -17.59 -12.79 -10.22
CA PRO A 391 -17.74 -14.19 -9.83
C PRO A 391 -16.35 -14.85 -9.69
N LEU A 392 -15.94 -15.09 -8.46
CA LEU A 392 -14.71 -15.83 -8.13
C LEU A 392 -14.99 -17.31 -7.87
N THR A 393 -13.97 -18.13 -8.12
CA THR A 393 -13.90 -19.52 -7.63
C THR A 393 -13.44 -19.57 -6.17
N GLU A 394 -13.81 -20.61 -5.43
CA GLU A 394 -13.43 -20.79 -4.00
C GLU A 394 -11.92 -20.92 -3.79
N ASP A 395 -11.17 -21.25 -4.85
CA ASP A 395 -9.71 -21.43 -4.82
C ASP A 395 -8.92 -20.10 -4.72
N ILE A 396 -9.59 -18.96 -4.83
CA ILE A 396 -8.95 -17.64 -4.81
C ILE A 396 -8.93 -17.10 -3.38
N ASP A 397 -7.73 -17.08 -2.80
CA ASP A 397 -7.47 -16.44 -1.51
C ASP A 397 -6.97 -15.00 -1.72
N LEU A 398 -7.72 -14.02 -1.22
CA LEU A 398 -7.36 -12.60 -1.31
C LEU A 398 -6.19 -12.24 -0.39
N ASP A 399 -6.02 -12.98 0.72
CA ASP A 399 -4.93 -12.75 1.67
C ASP A 399 -3.59 -13.16 1.03
N GLU A 400 -3.56 -14.31 0.35
CA GLU A 400 -2.40 -14.78 -0.44
C GLU A 400 -2.02 -13.77 -1.54
N ILE A 401 -3.01 -13.23 -2.26
CA ILE A 401 -2.78 -12.21 -3.30
C ILE A 401 -2.24 -10.91 -2.69
N ALA A 402 -2.72 -10.51 -1.52
CA ALA A 402 -2.24 -9.31 -0.84
C ALA A 402 -0.79 -9.44 -0.36
N GLU A 403 -0.35 -10.63 0.05
CA GLU A 403 1.04 -10.90 0.46
C GLU A 403 2.02 -10.77 -0.71
N ILE A 404 1.67 -11.30 -1.88
CA ILE A 404 2.55 -11.29 -3.07
C ILE A 404 2.52 -9.96 -3.84
N THR A 405 1.51 -9.12 -3.65
CA THR A 405 1.35 -7.80 -4.30
C THR A 405 2.04 -6.67 -3.53
N HIS A 406 3.26 -6.90 -3.09
CA HIS A 406 4.02 -5.87 -2.38
C HIS A 406 4.21 -4.62 -3.26
N GLY A 407 3.93 -3.44 -2.72
CA GLY A 407 4.12 -2.17 -3.42
C GLY A 407 3.04 -1.82 -4.44
N PHE A 408 2.00 -2.65 -4.60
CA PHE A 408 0.86 -2.33 -5.46
C PHE A 408 0.04 -1.22 -4.81
N VAL A 409 -0.32 -0.20 -5.59
CA VAL A 409 -1.29 0.82 -5.16
C VAL A 409 -2.71 0.41 -5.55
N GLY A 410 -3.73 1.13 -5.06
CA GLY A 410 -5.12 0.82 -5.37
C GLY A 410 -5.43 0.79 -6.87
N ALA A 411 -4.79 1.64 -7.67
CA ALA A 411 -4.90 1.60 -9.13
C ALA A 411 -4.30 0.32 -9.74
N ASP A 412 -3.19 -0.20 -9.19
CA ASP A 412 -2.56 -1.43 -9.67
C ASP A 412 -3.41 -2.65 -9.30
N LEU A 413 -3.99 -2.68 -8.10
CA LEU A 413 -4.93 -3.73 -7.69
C LEU A 413 -6.22 -3.69 -8.52
N SER A 414 -6.69 -2.49 -8.88
CA SER A 414 -7.80 -2.33 -9.84
C SER A 414 -7.42 -2.85 -11.23
N ALA A 415 -6.20 -2.59 -11.70
CA ALA A 415 -5.71 -3.14 -12.96
C ALA A 415 -5.58 -4.66 -12.88
N LEU A 416 -5.11 -5.22 -11.76
CA LEU A 416 -4.97 -6.66 -11.53
C LEU A 416 -6.30 -7.39 -11.64
N THR A 417 -7.32 -6.87 -10.97
CA THR A 417 -8.65 -7.48 -11.02
C THR A 417 -9.27 -7.35 -12.43
N LYS A 418 -9.09 -6.22 -13.11
CA LYS A 418 -9.55 -6.02 -14.50
C LYS A 418 -8.84 -6.93 -15.51
N GLU A 419 -7.53 -7.09 -15.41
CA GLU A 419 -6.78 -7.99 -16.28
C GLU A 419 -7.16 -9.44 -15.99
N SER A 420 -7.35 -9.83 -14.73
CA SER A 420 -7.84 -11.17 -14.36
C SER A 420 -9.20 -11.46 -15.01
N ALA A 421 -10.12 -10.48 -14.95
CA ALA A 421 -11.41 -10.58 -15.64
C ALA A 421 -11.24 -10.65 -17.16
N MET A 422 -10.32 -9.88 -17.75
CA MET A 422 -10.02 -9.92 -19.19
C MET A 422 -9.45 -11.26 -19.64
N LYS A 423 -8.59 -11.90 -18.83
CA LYS A 423 -8.08 -13.26 -19.10
C LYS A 423 -9.21 -14.29 -19.04
N ALA A 424 -10.12 -14.17 -18.07
CA ALA A 424 -11.32 -14.99 -18.01
C ALA A 424 -12.20 -14.78 -19.26
N ILE A 425 -12.46 -13.53 -19.68
CA ILE A 425 -13.18 -13.23 -20.93
C ILE A 425 -12.49 -13.90 -22.13
N ARG A 426 -11.16 -13.78 -22.26
CA ARG A 426 -10.41 -14.39 -23.38
C ARG A 426 -10.50 -15.91 -23.40
N ARG A 427 -10.66 -16.57 -22.25
CA ARG A 427 -10.90 -18.03 -22.18
C ARG A 427 -12.27 -18.41 -22.73
N TYR A 428 -13.30 -17.63 -22.44
CA TYR A 428 -14.67 -17.89 -22.91
C TYR A 428 -14.97 -17.31 -24.31
N LEU A 429 -14.15 -16.38 -24.81
CA LEU A 429 -14.31 -15.77 -26.13
C LEU A 429 -14.48 -16.78 -27.29
N PRO A 430 -13.76 -17.92 -27.34
CA PRO A 430 -13.95 -18.93 -28.39
C PRO A 430 -15.33 -19.61 -28.38
N GLU A 431 -16.01 -19.60 -27.23
CA GLU A 431 -17.36 -20.18 -27.06
C GLU A 431 -18.47 -19.15 -27.33
N ILE A 432 -18.12 -17.86 -27.33
CA ILE A 432 -19.03 -16.76 -27.62
C ILE A 432 -19.01 -16.47 -29.12
N ASN A 433 -20.17 -16.61 -29.76
CA ASN A 433 -20.35 -16.17 -31.14
C ASN A 433 -20.60 -14.66 -31.16
N LEU A 434 -19.62 -13.89 -31.65
CA LEU A 434 -19.69 -12.42 -31.68
C LEU A 434 -20.73 -11.86 -32.68
N ASP A 435 -21.25 -12.70 -33.57
CA ASP A 435 -22.26 -12.32 -34.56
C ASP A 435 -23.69 -12.31 -34.00
N ASP A 436 -23.91 -12.90 -32.81
CA ASP A 436 -25.21 -12.93 -32.15
C ASP A 436 -25.42 -11.67 -31.28
N GLU A 437 -26.62 -11.07 -31.29
CA GLU A 437 -26.93 -9.85 -30.53
C GLU A 437 -26.95 -10.08 -29.00
N GLU A 438 -27.21 -11.32 -28.56
CA GLU A 438 -27.28 -11.71 -27.15
C GLU A 438 -26.47 -12.97 -26.87
N ILE A 439 -25.70 -12.96 -25.78
CA ILE A 439 -24.91 -14.11 -25.33
C ILE A 439 -25.83 -15.11 -24.63
N PRO A 440 -25.74 -16.44 -24.91
CA PRO A 440 -26.50 -17.45 -24.21
C PRO A 440 -26.32 -17.38 -22.68
N GLN A 441 -27.41 -17.43 -21.91
CA GLN A 441 -27.34 -17.34 -20.44
C GLN A 441 -26.53 -18.48 -19.80
N GLU A 442 -26.47 -19.66 -20.41
CA GLU A 442 -25.64 -20.78 -19.91
C GLU A 442 -24.14 -20.41 -19.84
N ILE A 443 -23.65 -19.61 -20.79
CA ILE A 443 -22.26 -19.14 -20.82
C ILE A 443 -22.05 -18.04 -19.77
N LEU A 444 -23.04 -17.15 -19.60
CA LEU A 444 -22.98 -16.08 -18.60
C LEU A 444 -22.98 -16.62 -17.16
N ASP A 445 -23.82 -17.62 -16.88
CA ASP A 445 -23.90 -18.25 -15.55
C ASP A 445 -22.65 -19.09 -15.23
N GLY A 446 -21.99 -19.65 -16.24
CA GLY A 446 -20.73 -20.39 -16.11
C GLY A 446 -19.48 -19.51 -16.03
N MET A 447 -19.59 -18.21 -16.28
CA MET A 447 -18.44 -17.32 -16.38
C MET A 447 -17.87 -16.99 -14.99
N THR A 448 -16.76 -17.64 -14.63
CA THR A 448 -16.05 -17.40 -13.37
C THR A 448 -14.57 -17.08 -13.60
N VAL A 449 -13.99 -16.28 -12.71
CA VAL A 449 -12.54 -16.02 -12.66
C VAL A 449 -11.84 -17.14 -11.87
N MET A 450 -10.77 -17.70 -12.43
CA MET A 450 -9.97 -18.77 -11.81
C MET A 450 -8.62 -18.25 -11.31
N LYS A 451 -7.99 -18.96 -10.36
CA LYS A 451 -6.65 -18.61 -9.83
C LYS A 451 -5.60 -18.45 -10.95
N VAL A 452 -5.65 -19.30 -11.98
CA VAL A 452 -4.77 -19.23 -13.15
C VAL A 452 -4.89 -17.89 -13.90
N ASP A 453 -6.08 -17.28 -13.93
CA ASP A 453 -6.29 -15.99 -14.58
C ASP A 453 -5.58 -14.86 -13.82
N VAL A 454 -5.63 -14.92 -12.48
CA VAL A 454 -4.96 -14.00 -11.56
C VAL A 454 -3.44 -14.15 -11.64
N ASP A 455 -2.93 -15.38 -11.61
CA ASP A 455 -1.49 -15.65 -11.71
C ASP A 455 -0.89 -15.14 -13.03
N ASN A 456 -1.64 -15.28 -14.13
CA ASN A 456 -1.22 -14.73 -15.42
C ASN A 456 -1.29 -13.20 -15.46
N ALA A 457 -2.27 -12.59 -14.78
CA ALA A 457 -2.35 -11.13 -14.67
C ALA A 457 -1.20 -10.54 -13.84
N LEU A 458 -0.81 -11.20 -12.75
CA LEU A 458 0.34 -10.80 -11.92
C LEU A 458 1.67 -10.77 -12.69
N ARG A 459 1.82 -11.61 -13.72
CA ARG A 459 3.03 -11.63 -14.57
C ARG A 459 3.12 -10.45 -15.54
N GLU A 460 1.99 -9.81 -15.86
CA GLU A 460 1.93 -8.69 -16.82
C GLU A 460 1.89 -7.32 -16.13
N ILE A 461 1.41 -7.25 -14.89
CA ILE A 461 1.22 -5.99 -14.19
C ILE A 461 2.42 -5.66 -13.32
N GLU A 462 3.09 -4.57 -13.68
CA GLU A 462 4.16 -3.99 -12.86
C GLU A 462 3.59 -2.95 -11.88
N PRO A 463 4.00 -2.98 -10.59
CA PRO A 463 3.56 -2.02 -9.58
C PRO A 463 3.99 -0.59 -9.91
N SER A 464 3.02 0.34 -9.88
CA SER A 464 3.24 1.74 -10.20
C SER A 464 4.14 2.44 -9.18
N ALA A 465 4.09 2.06 -7.90
CA ALA A 465 5.00 2.60 -6.89
C ALA A 465 6.46 2.17 -7.14
N MET A 466 6.67 0.98 -7.71
CA MET A 466 8.00 0.50 -8.10
C MET A 466 8.45 1.05 -9.46
N ARG A 467 7.57 1.56 -10.34
CA ARG A 467 8.04 2.23 -11.58
C ARG A 467 8.93 3.45 -11.33
N GLU A 468 8.81 4.08 -10.16
CA GLU A 468 9.70 5.17 -9.73
C GLU A 468 10.95 4.71 -8.96
N VAL A 469 11.03 3.44 -8.54
CA VAL A 469 12.07 2.90 -7.67
C VAL A 469 12.57 1.57 -8.24
N LEU A 470 13.85 1.48 -8.61
CA LEU A 470 14.49 0.22 -8.99
C LEU A 470 14.56 -0.70 -7.76
N VAL A 471 13.43 -1.28 -7.36
CA VAL A 471 13.34 -2.34 -6.35
C VAL A 471 13.51 -3.64 -7.11
N GLU A 472 14.62 -4.32 -6.89
CA GLU A 472 14.83 -5.66 -7.44
C GLU A 472 14.23 -6.66 -6.46
N ILE A 473 13.13 -7.34 -6.84
CA ILE A 473 12.70 -8.52 -6.07
C ILE A 473 13.68 -9.64 -6.40
N SER A 474 14.57 -9.97 -5.45
CA SER A 474 15.48 -11.09 -5.61
C SER A 474 14.81 -12.39 -5.14
N HIS A 475 14.67 -13.35 -6.06
CA HIS A 475 14.23 -14.73 -5.74
C HIS A 475 15.36 -15.62 -5.20
N VAL A 476 16.42 -15.02 -4.66
CA VAL A 476 17.59 -15.75 -4.14
C VAL A 476 17.29 -16.15 -2.71
N SER A 477 17.31 -17.45 -2.43
CA SER A 477 17.11 -17.99 -1.09
C SER A 477 18.45 -18.21 -0.37
N TRP A 478 18.40 -18.49 0.94
CA TRP A 478 19.61 -18.91 1.65
C TRP A 478 20.19 -20.24 1.14
N ASP A 479 19.38 -21.08 0.49
CA ASP A 479 19.81 -22.36 -0.08
C ASP A 479 20.61 -22.19 -1.38
N ASP A 480 20.64 -20.97 -1.91
CA ASP A 480 21.42 -20.56 -3.08
C ASP A 480 22.76 -19.92 -2.70
N VAL A 481 23.04 -19.73 -1.39
CA VAL A 481 24.29 -19.15 -0.87
C VAL A 481 25.04 -20.18 -0.03
N GLY A 482 26.12 -20.74 -0.56
CA GLY A 482 26.95 -21.75 0.13
C GLY A 482 28.20 -21.18 0.79
N GLY A 483 28.65 -21.81 1.89
CA GLY A 483 30.01 -21.64 2.44
C GLY A 483 30.33 -20.36 3.19
N LEU A 484 29.33 -19.56 3.55
CA LEU A 484 29.45 -18.32 4.31
C LEU A 484 28.64 -18.34 5.61
N ASP A 485 28.63 -19.47 6.33
CA ASP A 485 27.74 -19.72 7.48
C ASP A 485 27.82 -18.64 8.55
N VAL A 486 29.04 -18.18 8.87
CA VAL A 486 29.25 -17.13 9.90
C VAL A 486 28.62 -15.81 9.45
N ALA A 487 28.86 -15.40 8.20
CA ALA A 487 28.31 -14.16 7.66
C ALA A 487 26.79 -14.25 7.46
N ARG A 488 26.29 -15.42 7.05
CA ARG A 488 24.86 -15.75 6.96
C ARG A 488 24.20 -15.60 8.33
N GLN A 489 24.74 -16.24 9.36
CA GLN A 489 24.20 -16.15 10.71
C GLN A 489 24.19 -14.71 11.21
N GLU A 490 25.30 -13.97 11.07
CA GLU A 490 25.34 -12.55 11.47
C GLU A 490 24.26 -11.71 10.75
N LEU A 491 24.03 -11.92 9.45
CA LEU A 491 22.95 -11.21 8.75
C LEU A 491 21.55 -11.61 9.19
N GLN A 492 21.30 -12.89 9.50
CA GLN A 492 20.02 -13.32 10.05
C GLN A 492 19.74 -12.63 11.39
N GLU A 493 20.74 -12.55 12.27
CA GLU A 493 20.59 -11.89 13.58
C GLU A 493 20.34 -10.38 13.47
N ILE A 494 20.96 -9.74 12.48
CA ILE A 494 20.97 -8.28 12.32
C ILE A 494 19.81 -7.77 11.47
N ILE A 495 19.35 -8.52 10.46
CA ILE A 495 18.32 -8.10 9.51
C ILE A 495 16.99 -8.83 9.79
N GLU A 496 17.04 -10.15 9.92
CA GLU A 496 15.82 -10.98 9.96
C GLU A 496 15.12 -10.87 11.31
N TRP A 497 15.85 -10.95 12.42
CA TRP A 497 15.26 -10.90 13.76
C TRP A 497 14.57 -9.57 14.08
N PRO A 498 15.13 -8.39 13.76
CA PRO A 498 14.42 -7.13 14.00
C PRO A 498 13.12 -6.98 13.21
N LEU A 499 13.07 -7.52 11.99
CA LEU A 499 11.90 -7.44 11.13
C LEU A 499 10.83 -8.47 11.51
N LYS A 500 11.22 -9.71 11.85
CA LYS A 500 10.27 -10.77 12.23
C LYS A 500 9.78 -10.66 13.68
N GLU A 501 10.61 -10.19 14.60
CA GLU A 501 10.31 -10.17 16.05
C GLU A 501 10.60 -8.83 16.75
N PRO A 502 10.00 -7.70 16.32
CA PRO A 502 10.25 -6.38 16.92
C PRO A 502 9.96 -6.33 18.42
N GLY A 503 8.92 -7.03 18.87
CA GLY A 503 8.53 -7.08 20.29
C GLY A 503 9.57 -7.75 21.21
N ARG A 504 10.50 -8.58 20.70
CA ARG A 504 11.63 -9.08 21.52
C ARG A 504 12.67 -8.00 21.76
N PHE A 505 12.95 -7.15 20.78
CA PHE A 505 13.92 -6.06 20.91
C PHE A 505 13.44 -4.99 21.89
N GLU A 506 12.15 -4.64 21.86
CA GLU A 506 11.55 -3.71 22.83
C GLU A 506 11.64 -4.24 24.27
N LYS A 507 11.31 -5.52 24.48
CA LYS A 507 11.41 -6.16 25.81
C LYS A 507 12.83 -6.21 26.35
N MET A 508 13.81 -6.39 25.47
CA MET A 508 15.23 -6.42 25.83
C MET A 508 15.84 -5.02 25.96
N GLY A 509 15.15 -3.96 25.50
CA GLY A 509 15.64 -2.59 25.52
C GLY A 509 16.85 -2.36 24.60
N ILE A 510 16.99 -3.15 23.54
CA ILE A 510 18.11 -3.10 22.60
C ILE A 510 17.65 -2.44 21.31
N THR A 511 18.40 -1.46 20.82
CA THR A 511 18.17 -0.86 19.51
C THR A 511 18.78 -1.74 18.41
N PRO A 512 18.03 -2.14 17.38
CA PRO A 512 18.59 -2.93 16.29
C PRO A 512 19.63 -2.10 15.51
N PRO A 513 20.73 -2.73 15.07
CA PRO A 513 21.74 -2.09 14.23
C PRO A 513 21.15 -1.72 12.86
N LYS A 514 21.47 -0.52 12.36
CA LYS A 514 20.87 -0.01 11.10
C LYS A 514 21.80 -0.01 9.90
N GLY A 515 23.11 -0.05 10.13
CA GLY A 515 24.11 -0.09 9.06
C GLY A 515 25.03 -1.28 9.19
N ILE A 516 25.17 -1.99 8.07
CA ILE A 516 25.99 -3.20 7.92
C ILE A 516 26.98 -2.97 6.78
N LEU A 517 28.27 -3.18 7.03
CA LEU A 517 29.30 -3.16 5.99
C LEU A 517 29.82 -4.58 5.77
N LEU A 518 29.49 -5.15 4.61
CA LEU A 518 30.03 -6.40 4.09
C LEU A 518 31.39 -6.10 3.46
N TYR A 519 32.46 -6.77 3.91
CA TYR A 519 33.78 -6.63 3.30
C TYR A 519 34.47 -7.98 3.11
N GLY A 520 35.39 -8.03 2.15
CA GLY A 520 36.24 -9.19 1.89
C GLY A 520 36.75 -9.20 0.44
N PRO A 521 37.34 -10.30 -0.02
CA PRO A 521 37.85 -10.39 -1.39
C PRO A 521 36.73 -10.30 -2.44
N PRO A 522 37.06 -9.86 -3.68
CA PRO A 522 36.11 -9.89 -4.78
C PRO A 522 35.71 -11.34 -5.11
N GLY A 523 34.47 -11.54 -5.60
CA GLY A 523 34.02 -12.87 -6.03
C GLY A 523 33.52 -13.80 -4.93
N THR A 524 33.41 -13.34 -3.67
CA THR A 524 32.83 -14.12 -2.55
C THR A 524 31.31 -14.03 -2.45
N GLY A 525 30.60 -13.40 -3.40
CA GLY A 525 29.14 -13.35 -3.38
C GLY A 525 28.53 -12.39 -2.35
N LYS A 526 29.19 -11.27 -2.00
CA LYS A 526 28.64 -10.26 -1.05
C LYS A 526 27.25 -9.75 -1.47
N THR A 527 27.09 -9.47 -2.76
CA THR A 527 25.82 -9.04 -3.35
C THR A 527 24.75 -10.14 -3.29
N LEU A 528 25.12 -11.41 -3.48
CA LEU A 528 24.20 -12.55 -3.34
C LEU A 528 23.75 -12.74 -1.89
N LEU A 529 24.66 -12.59 -0.93
CA LEU A 529 24.37 -12.72 0.49
C LEU A 529 23.40 -11.62 0.99
N ALA A 530 23.54 -10.39 0.49
CA ALA A 530 22.57 -9.32 0.76
C ALA A 530 21.19 -9.56 0.10
N LYS A 531 21.18 -10.08 -1.14
CA LYS A 531 19.93 -10.45 -1.85
C LYS A 531 19.19 -11.59 -1.15
N ALA A 532 19.90 -12.60 -0.67
CA ALA A 532 19.32 -13.70 0.10
C ALA A 532 18.69 -13.21 1.42
N ALA A 533 19.38 -12.33 2.14
CA ALA A 533 18.84 -11.74 3.36
C ALA A 533 17.57 -10.92 3.10
N ALA A 534 17.48 -10.23 1.96
CA ALA A 534 16.30 -9.46 1.58
C ALA A 534 15.10 -10.33 1.21
N SER A 535 15.34 -11.41 0.45
CA SER A 535 14.29 -12.37 0.07
C SER A 535 13.69 -13.04 1.31
N GLU A 536 14.53 -13.52 2.23
CA GLU A 536 14.07 -14.23 3.44
C GLU A 536 13.35 -13.33 4.45
N SER A 537 13.72 -12.05 4.51
CA SER A 537 13.05 -11.06 5.36
C SER A 537 11.79 -10.48 4.72
N ASN A 538 11.44 -10.92 3.49
CA ASN A 538 10.35 -10.38 2.68
C ASN A 538 10.38 -8.84 2.62
N ALA A 539 11.59 -8.26 2.59
CA ALA A 539 11.82 -6.83 2.59
C ALA A 539 12.17 -6.35 1.18
N ASN A 540 11.78 -5.13 0.83
CA ASN A 540 12.12 -4.54 -0.45
C ASN A 540 13.63 -4.36 -0.58
N PHE A 541 14.22 -4.71 -1.72
CA PHE A 541 15.65 -4.57 -1.96
C PHE A 541 15.93 -3.46 -2.97
N ILE A 542 16.58 -2.39 -2.51
CA ILE A 542 17.00 -1.26 -3.35
C ILE A 542 18.50 -1.36 -3.57
N SER A 543 18.91 -1.74 -4.78
CA SER A 543 20.33 -1.82 -5.15
C SER A 543 20.83 -0.51 -5.72
N VAL A 544 21.93 0.01 -5.17
CA VAL A 544 22.58 1.24 -5.60
C VAL A 544 24.06 0.97 -5.88
N ASN A 545 24.42 0.98 -7.15
CA ASN A 545 25.82 0.77 -7.56
C ASN A 545 26.62 2.08 -7.47
N GLY A 546 27.74 2.06 -6.75
CA GLY A 546 28.59 3.24 -6.52
C GLY A 546 28.98 4.00 -7.80
N PRO A 547 29.51 3.34 -8.85
CA PRO A 547 29.85 4.01 -10.10
C PRO A 547 28.66 4.62 -10.86
N GLN A 548 27.45 4.07 -10.70
CA GLN A 548 26.25 4.59 -11.37
C GLN A 548 25.81 5.94 -10.81
N LEU A 549 26.00 6.17 -9.50
CA LEU A 549 25.66 7.45 -8.86
C LEU A 549 26.62 8.59 -9.25
N LEU A 550 27.86 8.26 -9.58
CA LEU A 550 28.89 9.23 -9.98
C LEU A 550 28.84 9.56 -11.48
N SER A 551 28.48 8.59 -12.32
CA SER A 551 28.54 8.72 -13.77
C SER A 551 27.32 9.39 -14.39
N LYS A 552 26.14 9.30 -13.77
CA LYS A 552 24.90 9.76 -14.43
C LYS A 552 24.77 11.29 -14.49
N TRP A 553 25.19 12.07 -13.48
CA TRP A 553 24.91 13.52 -13.48
C TRP A 553 25.89 14.34 -12.61
N ILE A 554 26.62 15.27 -13.23
CA ILE A 554 27.45 16.26 -12.52
C ILE A 554 26.51 17.29 -11.85
N GLY A 555 26.19 17.08 -10.56
CA GLY A 555 25.41 18.01 -9.73
C GLY A 555 24.13 17.44 -9.08
N GLU A 556 23.61 16.30 -9.55
CA GLU A 556 22.37 15.69 -9.04
C GLU A 556 22.57 14.47 -8.12
N SER A 557 23.81 14.00 -7.93
CA SER A 557 24.12 12.81 -7.12
C SER A 557 23.68 12.94 -5.64
N GLU A 558 23.69 14.14 -5.06
CA GLU A 558 23.18 14.39 -3.70
C GLU A 558 21.65 14.23 -3.62
N LYS A 559 20.95 14.75 -4.64
CA LYS A 559 19.49 14.64 -4.74
C LYS A 559 19.08 13.20 -4.93
N ALA A 560 19.82 12.44 -5.75
CA ALA A 560 19.59 11.02 -5.95
C ALA A 560 19.70 10.22 -4.64
N ILE A 561 20.74 10.44 -3.82
CA ILE A 561 20.86 9.80 -2.50
C ILE A 561 19.66 10.15 -1.61
N ARG A 562 19.32 11.44 -1.50
CA ARG A 562 18.18 11.89 -0.69
C ARG A 562 16.86 11.27 -1.15
N GLU A 563 16.64 11.18 -2.46
CA GLU A 563 15.46 10.55 -3.04
C GLU A 563 15.45 9.05 -2.76
N THR A 564 16.57 8.34 -2.88
CA THR A 564 16.66 6.91 -2.54
C THR A 564 16.31 6.65 -1.09
N PHE A 565 16.88 7.40 -0.14
CA PHE A 565 16.55 7.25 1.28
C PHE A 565 15.09 7.65 1.57
N LYS A 566 14.58 8.72 0.95
CA LYS A 566 13.16 9.09 1.10
C LYS A 566 12.24 7.99 0.59
N LYS A 567 12.54 7.40 -0.56
CA LYS A 567 11.78 6.30 -1.18
C LYS A 567 11.84 5.04 -0.30
N ALA A 568 13.02 4.67 0.20
CA ALA A 568 13.16 3.55 1.12
C ALA A 568 12.32 3.71 2.39
N LYS A 569 12.17 4.94 2.90
CA LYS A 569 11.31 5.24 4.05
C LYS A 569 9.82 5.10 3.74
N GLN A 570 9.41 5.33 2.48
CA GLN A 570 8.01 5.21 2.04
C GLN A 570 7.59 3.77 1.77
N VAL A 571 8.54 2.90 1.43
CA VAL A 571 8.32 1.50 1.07
C VAL A 571 8.85 0.57 2.19
N ALA A 572 8.94 1.07 3.43
CA ALA A 572 9.36 0.25 4.56
C ALA A 572 8.38 -0.95 4.75
N PRO A 573 8.88 -2.17 5.03
CA PRO A 573 10.27 -2.54 5.32
C PRO A 573 11.18 -2.63 4.07
N THR A 574 12.37 -2.04 4.13
CA THR A 574 13.30 -1.96 2.98
C THR A 574 14.77 -2.13 3.40
N ILE A 575 15.53 -2.86 2.59
CA ILE A 575 16.99 -2.95 2.64
C ILE A 575 17.58 -2.13 1.49
N ILE A 576 18.40 -1.13 1.83
CA ILE A 576 19.18 -0.35 0.87
C ILE A 576 20.56 -0.98 0.75
N PHE A 577 20.90 -1.51 -0.42
CA PHE A 577 22.20 -2.12 -0.70
C PHE A 577 23.09 -1.19 -1.53
N PHE A 578 24.20 -0.74 -0.97
CA PHE A 578 25.23 0.00 -1.69
C PHE A 578 26.35 -0.94 -2.13
N ASP A 579 26.44 -1.21 -3.44
CA ASP A 579 27.56 -1.98 -3.99
C ASP A 579 28.74 -1.06 -4.33
N GLU A 580 29.96 -1.57 -4.17
CA GLU A 580 31.22 -0.84 -4.38
C GLU A 580 31.26 0.51 -3.62
N LEU A 581 31.00 0.48 -2.31
CA LEU A 581 31.00 1.69 -1.47
C LEU A 581 32.34 2.46 -1.55
N ASP A 582 33.44 1.76 -1.80
CA ASP A 582 34.76 2.34 -1.99
C ASP A 582 34.85 3.30 -3.19
N ALA A 583 33.97 3.17 -4.19
CA ALA A 583 33.87 4.14 -5.28
C ALA A 583 33.20 5.45 -4.82
N LEU A 584 32.24 5.38 -3.89
CA LEU A 584 31.47 6.53 -3.38
C LEU A 584 32.18 7.29 -2.26
N ALA A 585 32.94 6.58 -1.43
CA ALA A 585 33.46 7.10 -0.16
C ALA A 585 34.96 6.85 0.08
N PRO A 586 35.86 7.23 -0.85
CA PRO A 586 37.29 7.16 -0.62
C PRO A 586 37.75 8.10 0.52
N VAL A 587 38.86 7.76 1.20
CA VAL A 587 39.45 8.59 2.27
C VAL A 587 39.72 10.01 1.79
N ARG A 588 39.26 11.00 2.59
CA ARG A 588 39.43 12.44 2.34
C ARG A 588 40.91 12.80 2.14
N GLY A 589 41.22 13.46 1.03
CA GLY A 589 42.53 14.05 0.76
C GLY A 589 43.42 13.30 -0.23
N ALA A 590 42.98 12.17 -0.78
CA ALA A 590 43.65 11.50 -1.88
C ALA A 590 42.90 11.77 -3.20
N ASP A 591 43.32 12.78 -3.97
CA ASP A 591 42.82 13.11 -5.33
C ASP A 591 41.29 13.08 -5.52
N THR A 592 40.51 13.34 -4.46
CA THR A 592 39.05 13.29 -4.51
C THR A 592 38.46 14.58 -5.08
N SER A 593 37.49 14.40 -5.98
CA SER A 593 36.71 15.52 -6.50
C SER A 593 35.89 16.18 -5.39
N LYS A 594 35.68 17.51 -5.43
CA LYS A 594 34.77 18.20 -4.49
C LYS A 594 33.33 17.65 -4.52
N VAL A 595 32.97 16.90 -5.57
CA VAL A 595 31.65 16.28 -5.75
C VAL A 595 31.52 15.04 -4.87
N THR A 596 32.53 14.17 -4.82
CA THR A 596 32.53 12.97 -3.95
C THR A 596 32.42 13.33 -2.46
N ASP A 597 33.07 14.41 -2.03
CA ASP A 597 32.98 14.87 -0.63
C ASP A 597 31.56 15.31 -0.24
N ARG A 598 30.82 15.93 -1.16
CA ARG A 598 29.43 16.36 -0.88
C ARG A 598 28.46 15.19 -0.88
N VAL A 599 28.63 14.25 -1.81
CA VAL A 599 27.87 13.00 -1.87
C VAL A 599 28.05 12.19 -0.58
N LEU A 600 29.30 12.09 -0.09
CA LEU A 600 29.60 11.46 1.19
C LEU A 600 28.90 12.16 2.35
N ASN A 601 28.99 13.49 2.46
CA ASN A 601 28.32 14.22 3.54
C ASN A 601 26.79 14.07 3.49
N GLN A 602 26.19 14.01 2.31
CA GLN A 602 24.75 13.73 2.16
C GLN A 602 24.42 12.31 2.65
N LEU A 603 25.20 11.29 2.27
CA LEU A 603 25.02 9.92 2.74
C LEU A 603 25.09 9.83 4.28
N LEU A 604 26.08 10.50 4.89
CA LEU A 604 26.21 10.58 6.35
C LEU A 604 24.99 11.23 7.00
N THR A 605 24.48 12.31 6.41
CA THR A 605 23.29 13.02 6.91
C THR A 605 22.05 12.12 6.86
N GLU A 606 21.86 11.36 5.77
CA GLU A 606 20.73 10.43 5.65
C GLU A 606 20.84 9.26 6.62
N MET A 607 22.04 8.69 6.82
CA MET A 607 22.28 7.61 7.79
C MET A 607 22.01 8.07 9.23
N ASP A 608 22.49 9.25 9.62
CA ASP A 608 22.22 9.82 10.94
C ASP A 608 20.70 10.09 11.12
N GLY A 609 20.01 10.44 10.03
CA GLY A 609 18.55 10.63 9.99
C GLY A 609 17.71 9.35 10.03
N LEU A 610 18.31 8.16 9.93
CA LEU A 610 17.61 6.88 10.06
C LEU A 610 17.42 6.43 11.51
N GLN A 611 18.01 7.10 12.50
CA GLN A 611 17.97 6.66 13.90
C GLN A 611 16.55 6.50 14.47
N SER A 612 15.54 7.22 13.97
CA SER A 612 14.14 7.10 14.41
C SER A 612 13.31 6.01 13.71
N LEU A 613 13.70 5.54 12.52
CA LEU A 613 12.91 4.59 11.71
C LEU A 613 13.48 3.17 11.84
N GLN A 614 12.71 2.24 12.43
CA GLN A 614 13.22 0.91 12.78
C GLN A 614 13.24 -0.09 11.60
N GLU A 615 12.51 0.20 10.51
CA GLU A 615 12.21 -0.76 9.44
C GLU A 615 13.06 -0.57 8.16
N VAL A 616 14.04 0.33 8.19
CA VAL A 616 14.96 0.57 7.06
C VAL A 616 16.37 0.20 7.47
N VAL A 617 16.96 -0.76 6.77
CA VAL A 617 18.33 -1.24 7.02
C VAL A 617 19.24 -0.88 5.84
N VAL A 618 20.43 -0.39 6.12
CA VAL A 618 21.45 -0.05 5.11
C VAL A 618 22.53 -1.11 5.12
N VAL A 619 22.70 -1.80 4.00
CA VAL A 619 23.79 -2.75 3.75
C VAL A 619 24.72 -2.11 2.72
N ALA A 620 26.03 -2.16 2.95
CA ALA A 620 27.01 -1.75 1.96
C ALA A 620 28.04 -2.85 1.75
N ALA A 621 28.51 -3.02 0.51
CA ALA A 621 29.57 -3.94 0.17
C ALA A 621 30.82 -3.19 -0.29
N THR A 622 31.98 -3.65 0.15
CA THR A 622 33.27 -3.16 -0.36
C THR A 622 34.28 -4.29 -0.49
N ASN A 623 35.08 -4.22 -1.56
CA ASN A 623 36.24 -5.10 -1.72
C ASN A 623 37.48 -4.51 -1.05
N ARG A 624 37.47 -3.20 -0.78
CA ARG A 624 38.63 -2.43 -0.29
C ARG A 624 38.26 -1.61 0.95
N PRO A 625 38.12 -2.26 2.11
CA PRO A 625 37.79 -1.56 3.35
C PRO A 625 38.90 -0.59 3.81
N ASP A 626 40.12 -0.73 3.31
CA ASP A 626 41.28 0.15 3.59
C ASP A 626 41.10 1.59 3.08
N ILE A 627 40.32 1.78 2.03
CA ILE A 627 40.10 3.10 1.40
C ILE A 627 38.77 3.76 1.78
N VAL A 628 37.94 3.12 2.59
CA VAL A 628 36.65 3.68 3.02
C VAL A 628 36.87 4.76 4.09
N ASP A 629 36.15 5.88 3.98
CA ASP A 629 36.23 6.96 4.99
C ASP A 629 35.86 6.44 6.40
N PRO A 630 36.75 6.60 7.41
CA PRO A 630 36.48 6.17 8.79
C PRO A 630 35.23 6.79 9.43
N ALA A 631 34.71 7.90 8.89
CA ALA A 631 33.47 8.51 9.35
C ALA A 631 32.24 7.61 9.12
N LEU A 632 32.27 6.72 8.12
CA LEU A 632 31.20 5.77 7.84
C LEU A 632 31.16 4.61 8.85
N ILE A 633 32.32 4.25 9.42
CA ILE A 633 32.53 3.11 10.32
C ILE A 633 32.31 3.49 11.79
N ARG A 634 31.85 4.72 12.06
CA ARG A 634 31.56 5.18 13.43
C ARG A 634 30.22 4.61 13.93
N PRO A 635 30.10 4.36 15.25
CA PRO A 635 28.85 3.98 15.87
C PRO A 635 27.70 4.96 15.54
N GLY A 636 26.52 4.44 15.24
CA GLY A 636 25.35 5.14 14.70
C GLY A 636 25.23 5.11 13.17
N ARG A 637 26.16 4.47 12.45
CA ARG A 637 26.20 4.38 10.98
C ARG A 637 26.43 2.92 10.57
N PHE A 638 27.59 2.54 10.03
CA PHE A 638 27.95 1.14 9.81
C PHE A 638 28.50 0.53 11.08
N ASP A 639 27.57 0.15 11.97
CA ASP A 639 27.88 -0.34 13.32
C ASP A 639 28.33 -1.80 13.33
N ARG A 640 27.95 -2.55 12.28
CA ARG A 640 28.28 -3.97 12.12
C ARG A 640 29.13 -4.18 10.88
N LEU A 641 30.31 -4.77 11.09
CA LEU A 641 31.26 -5.11 10.05
C LEU A 641 31.26 -6.64 9.88
N VAL A 642 30.70 -7.12 8.77
CA VAL A 642 30.57 -8.56 8.49
C VAL A 642 31.63 -8.95 7.47
N TYR A 643 32.44 -9.96 7.81
CA TYR A 643 33.48 -10.46 6.93
C TYR A 643 32.97 -11.59 6.04
N ALA A 644 32.85 -11.32 4.74
CA ALA A 644 32.57 -12.33 3.72
C ALA A 644 33.91 -12.90 3.23
N GLY A 645 34.38 -13.94 3.92
CA GLY A 645 35.68 -14.58 3.69
C GLY A 645 35.72 -15.58 2.55
N VAL A 646 36.88 -16.21 2.39
CA VAL A 646 37.08 -17.33 1.46
C VAL A 646 36.38 -18.58 2.04
N PRO A 647 35.60 -19.33 1.23
CA PRO A 647 34.86 -20.47 1.70
C PRO A 647 35.77 -21.60 2.22
N THR A 648 35.34 -22.25 3.30
CA THR A 648 35.99 -23.46 3.85
C THR A 648 35.79 -24.65 2.90
N LYS A 649 36.45 -25.78 3.16
CA LYS A 649 36.24 -27.01 2.37
C LYS A 649 34.76 -27.40 2.30
N SER A 650 34.07 -27.42 3.43
CA SER A 650 32.62 -27.69 3.51
C SER A 650 31.83 -26.67 2.70
N GLY A 651 32.21 -25.39 2.81
CA GLY A 651 31.56 -24.33 2.05
C GLY A 651 31.75 -24.42 0.53
N ARG A 652 32.93 -24.84 0.07
CA ARG A 652 33.17 -25.07 -1.36
C ARG A 652 32.36 -26.25 -1.89
N GLU A 653 32.21 -27.30 -1.10
CA GLU A 653 31.35 -28.44 -1.42
C GLU A 653 29.89 -28.00 -1.62
N GLU A 654 29.36 -27.17 -0.72
CA GLU A 654 28.03 -26.57 -0.86
C GLU A 654 27.89 -25.71 -2.10
N VAL A 655 28.85 -24.81 -2.36
CA VAL A 655 28.84 -23.95 -3.54
C VAL A 655 28.88 -24.78 -4.84
N LEU A 656 29.72 -25.82 -4.88
CA LEU A 656 29.79 -26.74 -6.01
C LEU A 656 28.47 -27.51 -6.18
N MET A 657 27.85 -27.99 -5.10
CA MET A 657 26.53 -28.61 -5.15
C MET A 657 25.48 -27.67 -5.75
N ILE A 658 25.44 -26.41 -5.31
CA ILE A 658 24.49 -25.40 -5.81
C ILE A 658 24.67 -25.20 -7.32
N HIS A 659 25.90 -24.95 -7.78
CA HIS A 659 26.16 -24.70 -9.20
C HIS A 659 26.00 -25.94 -10.09
N THR A 660 26.11 -27.15 -9.53
CA THR A 660 25.95 -28.41 -10.28
C THR A 660 24.52 -28.97 -10.27
N ARG A 661 23.58 -28.43 -9.47
CA ARG A 661 22.17 -28.86 -9.42
C ARG A 661 21.50 -28.96 -10.80
N GLY A 662 21.83 -28.05 -11.72
CA GLY A 662 21.28 -28.00 -13.07
C GLY A 662 22.10 -28.73 -14.13
N MET A 663 23.23 -29.36 -13.78
CA MET A 663 24.15 -29.99 -14.72
C MET A 663 23.97 -31.51 -14.72
N PRO A 664 23.89 -32.18 -15.89
CA PRO A 664 23.90 -33.63 -15.96
C PRO A 664 25.30 -34.16 -15.62
N LEU A 665 25.50 -34.63 -14.39
CA LEU A 665 26.78 -35.19 -13.92
C LEU A 665 26.79 -36.72 -14.10
N SER A 666 27.92 -37.26 -14.55
CA SER A 666 28.20 -38.70 -14.53
C SER A 666 29.58 -38.93 -13.93
N ASP A 667 29.65 -39.71 -12.85
CA ASP A 667 30.91 -40.09 -12.19
C ASP A 667 31.74 -38.88 -11.68
N VAL A 668 31.09 -37.95 -10.96
CA VAL A 668 31.73 -36.77 -10.37
C VAL A 668 31.63 -36.81 -8.85
N ASN A 669 32.78 -36.72 -8.18
CA ASN A 669 32.85 -36.65 -6.72
C ASN A 669 33.06 -35.20 -6.28
N ILE A 670 32.00 -34.57 -5.77
CA ILE A 670 32.00 -33.16 -5.36
C ILE A 670 32.94 -32.92 -4.17
N SER A 671 33.03 -33.86 -3.23
CA SER A 671 33.91 -33.74 -2.07
C SER A 671 35.39 -33.74 -2.47
N GLU A 672 35.75 -34.50 -3.51
CA GLU A 672 37.11 -34.51 -4.07
C GLU A 672 37.44 -33.20 -4.81
N LEU A 673 36.49 -32.66 -5.57
CA LEU A 673 36.64 -31.34 -6.18
C LEU A 673 36.80 -30.22 -5.15
N ALA A 674 36.13 -30.31 -4.00
CA ALA A 674 36.28 -29.34 -2.91
C ALA A 674 37.68 -29.38 -2.26
N GLU A 675 38.35 -30.53 -2.27
CA GLU A 675 39.76 -30.67 -1.85
C GLU A 675 40.72 -30.04 -2.86
N LEU A 676 40.50 -30.28 -4.16
CA LEU A 676 41.37 -29.78 -5.23
C LEU A 676 41.22 -28.28 -5.49
N SER A 677 40.10 -27.68 -5.08
CA SER A 677 39.77 -26.26 -5.28
C SER A 677 40.17 -25.34 -4.11
N GLU A 678 41.28 -25.64 -3.43
CA GLU A 678 41.79 -24.77 -2.36
C GLU A 678 42.13 -23.36 -2.89
N GLY A 679 41.63 -22.33 -2.20
CA GLY A 679 41.83 -20.92 -2.59
C GLY A 679 40.85 -20.40 -3.65
N TYR A 680 39.89 -21.20 -4.10
CA TYR A 680 38.84 -20.75 -5.01
C TYR A 680 37.74 -20.01 -4.23
N VAL A 681 37.29 -18.87 -4.77
CA VAL A 681 36.09 -18.15 -4.28
C VAL A 681 34.85 -18.59 -5.05
N GLY A 682 33.65 -18.16 -4.63
CA GLY A 682 32.38 -18.54 -5.26
C GLY A 682 32.35 -18.31 -6.77
N SER A 683 32.84 -17.14 -7.24
CA SER A 683 32.92 -16.85 -8.68
C SER A 683 33.90 -17.74 -9.45
N ASP A 684 34.96 -18.23 -8.78
CA ASP A 684 35.93 -19.13 -9.40
C ASP A 684 35.32 -20.53 -9.54
N LEU A 685 34.57 -20.99 -8.53
CA LEU A 685 33.86 -22.27 -8.54
C LEU A 685 32.73 -22.27 -9.57
N GLU A 686 31.99 -21.18 -9.69
CA GLU A 686 31.00 -20.99 -10.77
C GLU A 686 31.67 -21.06 -12.15
N SER A 687 32.80 -20.36 -12.32
CA SER A 687 33.57 -20.38 -13.55
C SER A 687 34.10 -21.79 -13.86
N LEU A 688 34.47 -22.55 -12.83
CA LEU A 688 34.94 -23.94 -12.94
C LEU A 688 33.84 -24.85 -13.48
N CYS A 689 32.65 -24.81 -12.89
CA CYS A 689 31.49 -25.57 -13.37
C CYS A 689 31.12 -25.18 -14.81
N ARG A 690 31.14 -23.87 -15.13
CA ARG A 690 30.84 -23.40 -16.48
C ARG A 690 31.86 -23.87 -17.51
N GLU A 691 33.15 -23.82 -17.22
CA GLU A 691 34.19 -24.30 -18.14
C GLU A 691 34.13 -25.83 -18.30
N ALA A 692 33.87 -26.59 -17.24
CA ALA A 692 33.68 -28.03 -17.31
C ALA A 692 32.47 -28.40 -18.21
N GLY A 693 31.37 -27.66 -18.10
CA GLY A 693 30.21 -27.81 -19.01
C GLY A 693 30.56 -27.47 -20.47
N MET A 694 31.30 -26.40 -20.70
CA MET A 694 31.74 -26.01 -22.05
C MET A 694 32.70 -27.04 -22.67
N LEU A 695 33.55 -27.68 -21.87
CA LEU A 695 34.43 -28.77 -22.31
C LEU A 695 33.62 -30.01 -22.70
N ALA A 696 32.66 -30.42 -21.87
CA ALA A 696 31.75 -31.53 -22.18
C ALA A 696 30.99 -31.30 -23.50
N MET A 697 30.48 -30.07 -23.69
CA MET A 697 29.79 -29.69 -24.94
C MET A 697 30.72 -29.69 -26.16
N ARG A 698 32.00 -29.32 -26.02
CA ARG A 698 32.96 -29.35 -27.14
C ARG A 698 33.29 -30.77 -27.59
N GLU A 699 33.15 -31.72 -26.69
CA GLU A 699 33.37 -33.14 -26.96
C GLU A 699 32.08 -33.87 -27.39
N ASP A 700 30.96 -33.15 -27.60
CA ASP A 700 29.63 -33.68 -27.93
C ASP A 700 29.10 -34.71 -26.89
N PHE A 701 29.42 -34.51 -25.60
CA PHE A 701 28.83 -35.29 -24.50
C PHE A 701 27.60 -34.61 -23.91
N ASP A 702 26.57 -35.41 -23.60
CA ASP A 702 25.36 -34.96 -22.89
C ASP A 702 25.53 -34.89 -21.37
N HIS A 703 26.70 -35.25 -20.84
CA HIS A 703 27.01 -35.28 -19.41
C HIS A 703 28.43 -34.80 -19.09
N VAL A 704 28.64 -34.26 -17.89
CA VAL A 704 29.94 -33.81 -17.40
C VAL A 704 30.57 -34.88 -16.52
N GLU A 705 31.79 -35.28 -16.87
CA GLU A 705 32.62 -36.23 -16.12
C GLU A 705 33.75 -35.54 -15.35
N MET A 706 34.36 -36.24 -14.39
CA MET A 706 35.45 -35.72 -13.56
C MET A 706 36.63 -35.17 -14.39
N ARG A 707 36.94 -35.80 -15.53
CA ARG A 707 38.00 -35.37 -16.45
C ARG A 707 37.82 -33.93 -16.95
N HIS A 708 36.58 -33.48 -17.17
CA HIS A 708 36.30 -32.13 -17.64
C HIS A 708 36.56 -31.11 -16.54
N PHE A 709 36.32 -31.48 -15.27
CA PHE A 709 36.67 -30.65 -14.12
C PHE A 709 38.19 -30.58 -13.91
N GLU A 710 38.91 -31.69 -14.09
CA GLU A 710 40.38 -31.70 -14.04
C GLU A 710 41.02 -30.79 -15.10
N GLU A 711 40.50 -30.81 -16.33
CA GLU A 711 40.94 -29.89 -17.38
C GLU A 711 40.56 -28.43 -17.08
N ALA A 712 39.37 -28.19 -16.52
CA ALA A 712 38.94 -26.86 -16.11
C ALA A 712 39.83 -26.28 -14.98
N LEU A 713 40.24 -27.12 -14.02
CA LEU A 713 41.17 -26.75 -12.93
C LEU A 713 42.55 -26.33 -13.44
N GLN A 714 42.98 -26.80 -14.61
CA GLN A 714 44.25 -26.36 -15.21
C GLN A 714 44.14 -24.97 -15.85
N LYS A 715 42.95 -24.57 -16.30
CA LYS A 715 42.72 -23.28 -16.96
C LYS A 715 42.39 -22.16 -15.97
N ILE A 716 41.58 -22.46 -14.97
CA ILE A 716 41.15 -21.47 -13.98
C ILE A 716 42.17 -21.44 -12.86
N ARG A 717 42.50 -20.23 -12.40
CA ARG A 717 43.47 -20.04 -11.30
C ARG A 717 42.72 -19.57 -10.06
N PRO A 718 43.13 -19.98 -8.85
CA PRO A 718 42.52 -19.51 -7.62
C PRO A 718 42.74 -18.01 -7.46
N THR A 719 41.67 -17.28 -7.12
CA THR A 719 41.74 -15.84 -6.86
C THR A 719 42.29 -15.54 -5.46
N ALA A 720 42.09 -16.41 -4.47
CA ALA A 720 42.60 -16.18 -3.12
C ALA A 720 44.05 -16.64 -2.98
N SER A 721 44.96 -15.69 -2.74
CA SER A 721 46.33 -15.97 -2.31
C SER A 721 46.46 -15.91 -0.78
N ALA A 722 47.48 -16.57 -0.24
CA ALA A 722 47.81 -16.49 1.19
C ALA A 722 48.03 -15.02 1.65
N ASP A 723 48.73 -14.23 0.83
CA ASP A 723 48.99 -12.81 1.09
C ASP A 723 47.69 -11.97 1.19
N LEU A 724 46.70 -12.28 0.35
CA LEU A 724 45.40 -11.61 0.34
C LEU A 724 44.60 -11.95 1.61
N THR A 725 44.66 -13.20 2.04
CA THR A 725 43.98 -13.67 3.26
C THR A 725 44.59 -13.01 4.50
N ASP A 726 45.92 -12.95 4.57
CA ASP A 726 46.66 -12.27 5.64
C ASP A 726 46.39 -10.76 5.67
N HIS A 727 46.13 -10.15 4.51
CA HIS A 727 45.74 -8.74 4.44
C HIS A 727 44.36 -8.50 5.08
N TYR A 728 43.34 -9.28 4.72
CA TYR A 728 42.01 -9.13 5.30
C TYR A 728 41.95 -9.49 6.79
N GLN A 729 42.76 -10.45 7.26
CA GLN A 729 42.89 -10.74 8.69
C GLN A 729 43.48 -9.56 9.45
N ARG A 730 44.56 -8.94 8.94
CA ARG A 730 45.14 -7.72 9.52
C ARG A 730 44.15 -6.56 9.56
N VAL A 731 43.37 -6.40 8.50
CA VAL A 731 42.30 -5.38 8.44
C VAL A 731 41.21 -5.67 9.47
N GLN A 732 40.81 -6.93 9.65
CA GLN A 732 39.83 -7.33 10.67
C GLN A 732 40.36 -7.05 12.08
N GLU A 733 41.64 -7.27 12.35
CA GLU A 733 42.27 -6.92 13.62
C GLU A 733 42.30 -5.40 13.86
N GLN A 734 42.56 -4.60 12.82
CA GLN A 734 42.50 -3.13 12.90
C GLN A 734 41.10 -2.60 13.19
N PHE A 735 40.05 -3.30 12.74
CA PHE A 735 38.67 -2.95 13.05
C PHE A 735 38.22 -3.44 14.44
N LYS A 736 38.75 -4.58 14.91
CA LYS A 736 38.48 -5.11 16.26
C LYS A 736 39.29 -4.40 17.36
N GLY A 737 40.44 -3.80 17.03
CA GLY A 737 41.32 -3.10 17.95
C GLY A 737 41.58 -1.66 17.50
N GLY A 738 41.14 -0.68 18.31
CA GLY A 738 41.38 0.74 18.04
C GLY A 738 42.87 1.04 17.83
N VAL A 739 43.21 1.47 16.61
CA VAL A 739 44.49 2.06 16.17
C VAL A 739 45.74 1.31 16.65
N ALA A 740 46.15 0.30 15.89
CA ALA A 740 47.56 -0.10 15.89
C ALA A 740 48.39 1.05 15.28
N LYS A 741 49.31 1.63 16.06
CA LYS A 741 50.28 2.63 15.59
C LYS A 741 50.98 2.13 14.33
N LYS A 742 50.99 2.96 13.27
CA LYS A 742 51.86 2.78 12.10
C LYS A 742 53.29 2.52 12.55
N GLU A 743 53.83 1.33 12.27
CA GLU A 743 55.28 1.18 12.13
C GLU A 743 55.70 1.96 10.89
N GLN A 744 56.56 2.96 11.09
CA GLN A 744 57.25 3.65 10.01
C GLN A 744 58.16 2.63 9.32
N GLY A 745 57.73 2.10 8.18
CA GLY A 745 58.60 1.39 7.26
C GLY A 745 59.69 2.34 6.78
N SER A 746 60.90 2.18 7.33
CA SER A 746 62.12 2.77 6.79
C SER A 746 62.30 2.33 5.34
N TYR A 747 62.36 3.29 4.44
CA TYR A 747 62.84 3.11 3.08
C TYR A 747 64.22 2.43 3.11
N ILE A 748 64.29 1.18 2.64
CA ILE A 748 65.53 0.58 2.16
C ILE A 748 65.35 0.39 0.67
N GLY A 749 66.02 1.26 -0.09
CA GLY A 749 66.02 1.24 -1.54
C GLY A 749 66.79 0.04 -2.08
N TYR A 750 66.40 -0.37 -3.27
CA TYR A 750 67.29 -1.07 -4.18
C TYR A 750 67.34 -0.31 -5.51
N ARG A 751 68.58 -0.05 -5.92
CA ARG A 751 68.99 0.41 -7.25
C ARG A 751 68.80 -0.70 -8.28
#